data_AF-A0A1I8FT06-F1
#
_entry.id   AF-A0A1I8FT06-F1
#
_cell.length_a   1.000
_cell.length_b   1.000
_cell.length_c   1.000
_cell.angle_alpha   90.00
_cell.angle_beta   90.00
_cell.angle_gamma   90.00
#
_symmetry.space_group_name_H-M   'P 1'
#
loop_
_entity.id
_entity.type
_entity.pdbx_description
1 polymer ?
#
loop_
_entity_poly.entity_id
_entity_poly.type
_entity_poly.pdbx_seq_one_letter_code
_entity_poly.pdbx_strand_id
1 'polypeptide(L)'
;MGSGACSPRLEGIPEVGSEEVNKVEAEASRGINRKAVEWVLSIEPVKGYEKQCSEIRLAIEGEKWVECSELVEACFLSYRDEKKSNAKRPVRKKAVKRELKNREKRRRAYGEMQRIYSKDRKKAAAAVFSGAWRLWSEPREENKQFEDQKMEYWKRVLGRESDPDGRPVKPLREPAVEIEEPISLAECKKALRDLKQTASGPDGVSWSSVKSLGPGWLQYLFNSILACGYPTKSFKNSRTVLIPKTEKPSDPGEFRPLAIASVNPAKCSTLAIIWDGKNKRWLHDAKGQFKFRGSTLPALGVEESYKYLGLQYGSKGKLKTGLELLKGMLRELKEAPLKPQQRVFLLRTNILPKIMYYLVNGRVHQYTLRECDKCVRRFLREVLHLPHDTPVSAFHACAKDGGLDIDCFESLVPMYKWQKLVSLEEVPDNLVRDLSQLPAIRKRFQLKGAQTSFNNRAEYRVFWKNKLLDNLDGFGLGEAADVPQVHSWVTDGSSLLTGEMYIKCLKIRWNVWPTAARASRGRRQAPLCDAGCRQIEGLGHILQQCNRTWDKRGARHDRIVEFVGSQVERRGFNVIKEKSFATPRGHRRPDLIIYNKDRVWIADVTICADRGAGPMALARDNKIKYYTDDDLATEVAKVAGPGAQSVVGLVWNWRGCCEKKTDEWLKKMGVPIESRRLASVRVLEGSVWCAEVFRKRTGINFAQVGGRNRSE
;
A
#
# COMPACT_ATOMS: atom_id res chain seq x y z
N MET A 1 34.81 -20.85 2.75
CA MET A 1 35.06 -22.30 2.81
C MET A 1 33.73 -23.01 2.61
N GLY A 2 33.65 -23.88 1.60
CA GLY A 2 32.64 -24.94 1.46
C GLY A 2 31.23 -24.57 1.00
N SER A 3 31.04 -24.15 -0.25
CA SER A 3 29.74 -24.29 -0.93
C SER A 3 29.59 -25.75 -1.40
N GLY A 4 29.01 -26.59 -0.54
CA GLY A 4 28.67 -27.97 -0.87
C GLY A 4 27.58 -27.99 -1.94
N ALA A 5 27.95 -28.43 -3.15
CA ALA A 5 27.04 -28.76 -4.21
C ALA A 5 26.27 -30.05 -3.82
N CYS A 6 24.99 -29.92 -3.46
CA CYS A 6 24.08 -31.07 -3.44
C CYS A 6 23.76 -31.44 -4.88
N SER A 7 24.39 -32.50 -5.39
CA SER A 7 23.95 -33.21 -6.59
C SER A 7 22.82 -34.17 -6.20
N PRO A 8 21.60 -34.04 -6.73
CA PRO A 8 20.57 -35.05 -6.51
C PRO A 8 20.84 -36.25 -7.44
N ARG A 9 21.03 -37.43 -6.85
CA ARG A 9 20.95 -38.71 -7.58
C ARG A 9 19.53 -38.88 -8.12
N LEU A 10 19.42 -39.10 -9.42
CA LEU A 10 18.22 -39.63 -10.08
C LEU A 10 18.14 -41.13 -9.75
N GLU A 11 17.22 -41.53 -8.87
CA GLU A 11 16.87 -42.93 -8.68
C GLU A 11 15.41 -43.16 -9.08
N GLY A 12 15.22 -44.08 -10.03
CA GLY A 12 14.01 -44.88 -10.21
C GLY A 12 12.81 -44.21 -10.90
N ILE A 13 12.84 -44.11 -12.23
CA ILE A 13 11.61 -44.02 -13.04
C ILE A 13 11.08 -45.46 -13.20
N PRO A 14 9.80 -45.76 -12.90
CA PRO A 14 9.23 -47.08 -13.14
C PRO A 14 9.16 -47.35 -14.65
N GLU A 15 9.67 -48.51 -15.09
CA GLU A 15 9.62 -48.95 -16.48
C GLU A 15 8.15 -49.11 -16.93
N VAL A 16 7.72 -48.20 -17.81
CA VAL A 16 6.49 -48.33 -18.60
C VAL A 16 6.85 -49.13 -19.85
N GLY A 17 6.05 -50.13 -20.19
CA GLY A 17 6.35 -51.06 -21.29
C GLY A 17 6.64 -50.36 -22.62
N SER A 18 7.61 -50.90 -23.37
CA SER A 18 8.17 -50.31 -24.60
C SER A 18 7.12 -49.98 -25.68
N GLU A 19 5.97 -50.65 -25.71
CA GLU A 19 4.89 -50.37 -26.66
C GLU A 19 4.12 -49.07 -26.39
N GLU A 20 3.91 -48.70 -25.11
CA GLU A 20 3.23 -47.45 -24.75
C GLU A 20 4.13 -46.23 -25.01
N VAL A 21 5.44 -46.37 -24.75
CA VAL A 21 6.44 -45.33 -25.03
C VAL A 21 6.52 -45.04 -26.53
N ASN A 22 6.61 -46.08 -27.36
CA ASN A 22 6.63 -45.93 -28.83
C ASN A 22 5.37 -45.27 -29.38
N LYS A 23 4.20 -45.52 -28.76
CA LYS A 23 2.93 -44.92 -29.20
C LYS A 23 2.85 -43.43 -28.82
N VAL A 24 3.34 -43.05 -27.65
CA VAL A 24 3.41 -41.65 -27.19
C VAL A 24 4.46 -40.85 -27.98
N GLU A 25 5.61 -41.45 -28.29
CA GLU A 25 6.62 -40.83 -29.16
C GLU A 25 6.13 -40.66 -30.60
N ALA A 26 5.36 -41.62 -31.13
CA ALA A 26 4.71 -41.53 -32.44
C ALA A 26 3.61 -40.44 -32.49
N GLU A 27 2.97 -40.11 -31.38
CA GLU A 27 2.04 -38.96 -31.28
C GLU A 27 2.80 -37.63 -31.12
N ALA A 28 3.88 -37.60 -30.32
CA ALA A 28 4.71 -36.41 -30.13
C ALA A 28 5.39 -35.96 -31.43
N SER A 29 5.82 -36.92 -32.26
CA SER A 29 6.49 -36.65 -33.54
C SER A 29 5.60 -35.97 -34.59
N ARG A 30 4.26 -36.03 -34.44
CA ARG A 30 3.30 -35.34 -35.32
C ARG A 30 3.17 -33.84 -35.04
N GLY A 31 3.69 -33.33 -33.92
CA GLY A 31 3.53 -31.93 -33.47
C GLY A 31 4.84 -31.14 -33.31
N ILE A 32 5.95 -31.61 -33.88
CA ILE A 32 7.29 -31.02 -33.72
C ILE A 32 7.42 -29.68 -34.44
N ASN A 33 7.93 -28.66 -33.73
CA ASN A 33 8.35 -27.41 -34.35
C ASN A 33 9.83 -27.49 -34.78
N ARG A 34 10.05 -27.71 -36.10
CA ARG A 34 11.41 -27.87 -36.67
C ARG A 34 12.27 -26.62 -36.53
N LYS A 35 11.69 -25.42 -36.64
CA LYS A 35 12.43 -24.16 -36.44
C LYS A 35 12.93 -24.03 -35.00
N ALA A 36 12.14 -24.46 -34.02
CA ALA A 36 12.55 -24.49 -32.62
C ALA A 36 13.66 -25.52 -32.37
N VAL A 37 13.60 -26.69 -33.02
CA VAL A 37 14.68 -27.70 -32.98
C VAL A 37 15.99 -27.11 -33.50
N GLU A 38 15.98 -26.54 -34.71
CA GLU A 38 17.15 -25.88 -35.31
C GLU A 38 17.70 -24.77 -34.42
N TRP A 39 16.83 -23.99 -33.78
CA TRP A 39 17.23 -22.92 -32.88
C TRP A 39 17.90 -23.44 -31.59
N VAL A 40 17.34 -24.47 -30.95
CA VAL A 40 17.89 -25.04 -29.70
C VAL A 40 19.27 -25.69 -29.94
N LEU A 41 19.45 -26.32 -31.10
CA LEU A 41 20.72 -26.94 -31.50
C LEU A 41 21.78 -25.91 -31.90
N SER A 42 21.39 -24.82 -32.56
CA SER A 42 22.32 -23.81 -33.09
C SER A 42 22.85 -22.79 -32.08
N ILE A 43 22.12 -22.51 -31.00
CA ILE A 43 22.55 -21.47 -30.05
C ILE A 43 23.72 -21.92 -29.15
N GLU A 44 24.43 -21.01 -28.48
CA GLU A 44 25.39 -21.42 -27.45
C GLU A 44 24.67 -21.84 -26.15
N PRO A 45 25.22 -22.80 -25.36
CA PRO A 45 24.68 -23.13 -24.06
C PRO A 45 24.55 -21.90 -23.15
N VAL A 46 23.44 -21.80 -22.42
CA VAL A 46 23.19 -20.65 -21.55
C VAL A 46 24.15 -20.69 -20.36
N LYS A 47 24.91 -19.61 -20.15
CA LYS A 47 25.90 -19.49 -19.07
C LYS A 47 25.29 -19.82 -17.69
N GLY A 48 25.87 -20.79 -16.99
CA GLY A 48 25.40 -21.30 -15.69
C GLY A 48 24.40 -22.46 -15.77
N TYR A 49 24.00 -22.89 -16.97
CA TYR A 49 23.10 -24.03 -17.23
C TYR A 49 23.65 -24.98 -18.30
N GLU A 50 24.96 -25.00 -18.50
CA GLU A 50 25.62 -25.69 -19.61
C GLU A 50 25.32 -27.20 -19.62
N LYS A 51 25.30 -27.83 -18.44
CA LYS A 51 24.98 -29.26 -18.30
C LYS A 51 23.55 -29.58 -18.76
N GLN A 52 22.58 -28.78 -18.32
CA GLN A 52 21.17 -28.96 -18.68
C GLN A 52 20.94 -28.72 -20.17
N CYS A 53 21.62 -27.73 -20.77
CA CYS A 53 21.60 -27.53 -22.22
C CYS A 53 22.11 -28.77 -22.98
N SER A 54 23.22 -29.37 -22.54
CA SER A 54 23.78 -30.56 -23.18
C SER A 54 22.85 -31.77 -23.11
N GLU A 55 22.23 -32.03 -21.96
CA GLU A 55 21.28 -33.13 -21.78
C GLU A 55 20.03 -32.96 -22.67
N ILE A 56 19.47 -31.74 -22.72
CA ILE A 56 18.32 -31.44 -23.59
C ILE A 56 18.69 -31.58 -25.07
N ARG A 57 19.89 -31.14 -25.49
CA ARG A 57 20.36 -31.31 -26.88
C ARG A 57 20.50 -32.76 -27.28
N LEU A 58 21.14 -33.57 -26.45
CA LEU A 58 21.30 -35.00 -26.72
C LEU A 58 19.94 -35.70 -26.87
N ALA A 59 18.96 -35.31 -26.05
CA ALA A 59 17.59 -35.83 -26.17
C ALA A 59 16.92 -35.40 -27.49
N ILE A 60 17.11 -34.15 -27.92
CA ILE A 60 16.56 -33.64 -29.19
C ILE A 60 17.27 -34.26 -30.41
N GLU A 61 18.59 -34.38 -30.38
CA GLU A 61 19.40 -35.02 -31.44
C GLU A 61 19.07 -36.52 -31.59
N GLY A 62 18.78 -37.19 -30.47
CA GLY A 62 18.35 -38.58 -30.45
C GLY A 62 16.85 -38.79 -30.71
N GLU A 63 16.10 -37.74 -31.06
CA GLU A 63 14.64 -37.75 -31.26
C GLU A 63 13.83 -38.30 -30.07
N LYS A 64 14.36 -38.18 -28.85
CA LYS A 64 13.73 -38.62 -27.60
C LYS A 64 12.89 -37.50 -26.98
N TRP A 65 11.74 -37.24 -27.57
CA TRP A 65 10.89 -36.09 -27.24
C TRP A 65 10.30 -36.11 -25.83
N VAL A 66 9.99 -37.30 -25.32
CA VAL A 66 9.46 -37.46 -23.94
C VAL A 66 10.55 -37.17 -22.91
N GLU A 67 11.77 -37.71 -23.12
CA GLU A 67 12.94 -37.46 -22.28
C GLU A 67 13.30 -35.96 -22.25
N CYS A 68 13.28 -35.29 -23.41
CA CYS A 68 13.42 -33.83 -23.49
C CYS A 68 12.40 -33.10 -22.59
N SER A 69 11.11 -33.47 -22.67
CA SER A 69 10.05 -32.85 -21.88
C SER A 69 10.27 -33.03 -20.38
N GLU A 70 10.71 -34.22 -19.95
CA GLU A 70 11.03 -34.53 -18.55
C GLU A 70 12.26 -33.75 -18.03
N LEU A 71 13.31 -33.62 -18.85
CA LEU A 71 14.49 -32.81 -18.52
C LEU A 71 14.14 -31.33 -18.34
N VAL A 72 13.30 -30.79 -19.23
CA VAL A 72 12.80 -29.42 -19.10
C VAL A 72 11.93 -29.27 -17.85
N GLU A 73 11.07 -30.24 -17.54
CA GLU A 73 10.26 -30.25 -16.33
C GLU A 73 11.12 -30.23 -15.06
N ALA A 74 12.18 -31.04 -15.01
CA ALA A 74 13.13 -31.09 -13.90
C ALA A 74 13.81 -29.72 -13.67
N CYS A 75 14.12 -28.99 -14.76
CA CYS A 75 14.69 -27.64 -14.68
C CYS A 75 13.75 -26.64 -14.01
N PHE A 76 12.44 -26.75 -14.19
CA PHE A 76 11.46 -25.89 -13.50
C PHE A 76 11.27 -26.32 -12.04
N LEU A 77 11.21 -27.63 -11.78
CA LEU A 77 10.95 -28.18 -10.45
C LEU A 77 12.13 -28.00 -9.48
N SER A 78 13.36 -27.87 -9.97
CA SER A 78 14.52 -27.57 -9.10
C SER A 78 14.42 -26.21 -8.40
N TYR A 79 13.57 -25.29 -8.90
CA TYR A 79 13.30 -23.98 -8.30
C TYR A 79 11.99 -23.93 -7.48
N ARG A 80 11.43 -25.11 -7.15
CA ARG A 80 10.22 -25.24 -6.33
C ARG A 80 10.47 -24.73 -4.91
N ASP A 81 9.49 -24.01 -4.39
CA ASP A 81 9.52 -23.47 -3.03
C ASP A 81 9.09 -24.58 -2.03
N GLU A 82 10.05 -25.33 -1.47
CA GLU A 82 9.79 -26.51 -0.62
C GLU A 82 8.85 -26.24 0.57
N LYS A 83 8.83 -25.00 1.08
CA LYS A 83 7.91 -24.58 2.15
C LYS A 83 6.43 -24.59 1.73
N LYS A 84 6.14 -24.56 0.43
CA LYS A 84 4.77 -24.58 -0.12
C LYS A 84 4.35 -25.96 -0.62
N SER A 85 5.30 -26.81 -1.03
CA SER A 85 5.02 -28.19 -1.48
C SER A 85 4.64 -29.11 -0.33
N ASN A 86 5.28 -28.93 0.84
CA ASN A 86 5.10 -29.79 2.02
C ASN A 86 4.12 -29.27 3.07
N ALA A 87 3.27 -28.29 2.71
CA ALA A 87 2.24 -27.79 3.62
C ALA A 87 1.08 -28.79 3.76
N LYS A 88 1.33 -29.97 4.36
CA LYS A 88 0.29 -30.69 5.10
C LYS A 88 -0.23 -29.69 6.13
N ARG A 89 -1.45 -29.16 5.92
CA ARG A 89 -2.12 -28.34 6.92
C ARG A 89 -2.03 -29.11 8.24
N PRO A 90 -1.48 -28.53 9.32
CA PRO A 90 -1.46 -29.23 10.60
C PRO A 90 -2.90 -29.58 10.93
N VAL A 91 -3.16 -30.88 11.11
CA VAL A 91 -4.44 -31.38 11.61
C VAL A 91 -4.60 -30.76 12.99
N ARG A 92 -5.34 -29.65 13.07
CA ARG A 92 -5.60 -28.96 14.32
C ARG A 92 -6.44 -29.90 15.17
N LYS A 93 -5.84 -30.43 16.24
CA LYS A 93 -6.55 -31.19 17.27
C LYS A 93 -7.80 -30.40 17.69
N LYS A 94 -8.96 -31.07 17.74
CA LYS A 94 -10.23 -30.49 18.21
C LYS A 94 -9.98 -29.87 19.58
N ALA A 95 -9.98 -28.55 19.66
CA ALA A 95 -9.93 -27.86 20.93
C ALA A 95 -11.27 -28.07 21.65
N VAL A 96 -11.22 -28.55 22.88
CA VAL A 96 -12.39 -28.74 23.75
C VAL A 96 -13.18 -27.43 23.83
N LYS A 97 -14.50 -27.54 23.62
CA LYS A 97 -15.45 -26.41 23.62
C LYS A 97 -15.47 -25.76 25.01
N ARG A 98 -14.74 -24.66 25.17
CA ARG A 98 -14.99 -23.68 26.22
C ARG A 98 -15.52 -22.41 25.57
N GLU A 99 -16.63 -21.88 26.06
CA GLU A 99 -17.10 -20.55 25.66
C GLU A 99 -16.06 -19.50 26.04
N LEU A 100 -15.53 -18.80 25.04
CA LEU A 100 -14.56 -17.74 25.23
C LEU A 100 -15.24 -16.51 25.81
N LYS A 101 -14.61 -15.88 26.82
CA LYS A 101 -15.09 -14.60 27.37
C LYS A 101 -15.03 -13.51 26.30
N ASN A 102 -15.88 -12.49 26.39
CA ASN A 102 -15.92 -11.36 25.43
C ASN A 102 -14.58 -10.64 25.26
N ARG A 103 -13.74 -10.60 26.30
CA ARG A 103 -12.38 -10.04 26.22
C ARG A 103 -11.44 -10.90 25.37
N GLU A 104 -11.55 -12.22 25.49
CA GLU A 104 -10.73 -13.19 24.72
C GLU A 104 -11.15 -13.21 23.26
N LYS A 105 -12.46 -13.19 22.98
CA LYS A 105 -13.02 -13.03 21.61
C LYS A 105 -12.46 -11.78 20.92
N ARG A 106 -12.48 -10.62 21.62
CA ARG A 106 -11.90 -9.36 21.11
C ARG A 106 -10.39 -9.45 20.88
N ARG A 107 -9.63 -10.03 21.82
CA ARG A 107 -8.18 -10.20 21.70
C ARG A 107 -7.80 -11.11 20.52
N ARG A 108 -8.57 -12.19 20.30
CA ARG A 108 -8.39 -13.12 19.18
C ARG A 108 -8.68 -12.45 17.84
N ALA A 109 -9.82 -11.77 17.71
CA ALA A 109 -10.17 -11.04 16.49
C ALA A 109 -9.13 -9.95 16.17
N TYR A 110 -8.65 -9.21 17.19
CA TYR A 110 -7.56 -8.26 17.04
C TYR A 110 -6.26 -8.94 16.58
N GLY A 111 -5.84 -10.02 17.25
CA GLY A 111 -4.63 -10.76 16.88
C GLY A 111 -4.65 -11.26 15.43
N GLU A 112 -5.78 -11.82 15.00
CA GLU A 112 -5.95 -12.29 13.62
C GLU A 112 -5.96 -11.14 12.62
N MET A 113 -6.63 -10.02 12.93
CA MET A 113 -6.60 -8.82 12.10
C MET A 113 -5.19 -8.26 11.95
N GLN A 114 -4.41 -8.17 13.03
CA GLN A 114 -3.03 -7.70 12.97
C GLN A 114 -2.12 -8.66 12.18
N ARG A 115 -2.35 -9.98 12.30
CA ARG A 115 -1.64 -11.01 11.52
C ARG A 115 -1.95 -10.91 10.03
N ILE A 116 -3.22 -10.69 9.65
CA ILE A 116 -3.60 -10.54 8.25
C ILE A 116 -3.11 -9.19 7.72
N TYR A 117 -3.23 -8.11 8.48
CA TYR A 117 -2.76 -6.79 8.06
C TYR A 117 -1.25 -6.75 7.79
N SER A 118 -0.44 -7.42 8.63
CA SER A 118 1.00 -7.52 8.44
C SER A 118 1.41 -8.36 7.24
N LYS A 119 0.68 -9.46 6.96
CA LYS A 119 0.96 -10.36 5.82
C LYS A 119 0.41 -9.83 4.49
N ASP A 120 -0.83 -9.35 4.48
CA ASP A 120 -1.56 -8.91 3.30
C ASP A 120 -2.60 -7.83 3.66
N ARG A 121 -2.22 -6.57 3.44
CA ARG A 121 -3.08 -5.40 3.69
C ARG A 121 -4.32 -5.38 2.81
N LYS A 122 -4.27 -5.92 1.58
CA LYS A 122 -5.43 -5.97 0.68
C LYS A 122 -6.47 -6.94 1.21
N LYS A 123 -6.04 -8.10 1.68
CA LYS A 123 -6.92 -9.07 2.33
C LYS A 123 -7.51 -8.55 3.63
N ALA A 124 -6.73 -7.82 4.43
CA ALA A 124 -7.24 -7.15 5.62
C ALA A 124 -8.33 -6.13 5.25
N ALA A 125 -8.10 -5.29 4.24
CA ALA A 125 -9.08 -4.33 3.75
C ALA A 125 -10.38 -5.01 3.29
N ALA A 126 -10.27 -6.08 2.50
CA ALA A 126 -11.42 -6.85 2.03
C ALA A 126 -12.23 -7.44 3.18
N ALA A 127 -11.55 -7.97 4.21
CA ALA A 127 -12.21 -8.51 5.39
C ALA A 127 -12.92 -7.43 6.21
N VAL A 128 -12.32 -6.24 6.35
CA VAL A 128 -12.93 -5.09 7.02
C VAL A 128 -14.23 -4.69 6.32
N PHE A 129 -14.18 -4.49 5.00
CA PHE A 129 -15.33 -3.95 4.26
C PHE A 129 -16.45 -4.98 3.99
N SER A 130 -16.15 -6.27 4.03
CA SER A 130 -17.16 -7.34 3.98
C SER A 130 -17.74 -7.68 5.36
N GLY A 131 -17.20 -7.10 6.43
CA GLY A 131 -17.56 -7.48 7.80
C GLY A 131 -17.12 -8.88 8.22
N ALA A 132 -16.40 -9.62 7.36
CA ALA A 132 -15.97 -11.00 7.61
C ALA A 132 -15.09 -11.15 8.85
N TRP A 133 -14.44 -10.07 9.28
CA TRP A 133 -13.63 -10.04 10.49
C TRP A 133 -14.41 -10.30 11.78
N ARG A 134 -15.74 -10.03 11.79
CA ARG A 134 -16.59 -10.30 12.96
C ARG A 134 -16.64 -11.79 13.30
N LEU A 135 -16.56 -12.64 12.26
CA LEU A 135 -16.53 -14.09 12.39
C LEU A 135 -15.19 -14.64 12.89
N TRP A 136 -14.12 -13.83 12.91
CA TRP A 136 -12.80 -14.28 13.40
C TRP A 136 -12.72 -14.39 14.92
N SER A 137 -13.76 -13.93 15.62
CA SER A 137 -13.93 -14.13 17.05
C SER A 137 -14.33 -15.57 17.40
N GLU A 138 -14.86 -16.32 16.43
CA GLU A 138 -15.34 -17.69 16.59
C GLU A 138 -14.32 -18.71 16.04
N PRO A 139 -14.30 -19.95 16.55
CA PRO A 139 -13.61 -21.05 15.87
C PRO A 139 -14.18 -21.18 14.46
N ARG A 140 -13.32 -21.22 13.42
CA ARG A 140 -13.79 -21.63 12.09
C ARG A 140 -14.29 -23.06 12.19
N GLU A 141 -15.60 -23.25 12.19
CA GLU A 141 -16.19 -24.52 11.80
C GLU A 141 -15.95 -24.66 10.29
N GLU A 142 -14.96 -25.48 9.91
CA GLU A 142 -14.96 -26.03 8.57
C GLU A 142 -16.17 -26.95 8.51
N ASN A 143 -17.30 -26.46 7.99
CA ASN A 143 -18.47 -27.27 7.75
C ASN A 143 -18.13 -28.23 6.60
N LYS A 144 -17.49 -29.35 6.97
CA LYS A 144 -16.97 -30.36 6.04
C LYS A 144 -18.06 -30.81 5.07
N GLN A 145 -19.29 -30.92 5.55
CA GLN A 145 -20.46 -31.28 4.75
C GLN A 145 -20.76 -30.28 3.62
N PHE A 146 -20.66 -28.97 3.87
CA PHE A 146 -20.85 -27.95 2.83
C PHE A 146 -19.68 -27.93 1.83
N GLU A 147 -18.45 -28.15 2.31
CA GLU A 147 -17.28 -28.28 1.44
C GLU A 147 -17.38 -29.51 0.52
N ASP A 148 -17.81 -30.66 1.06
CA ASP A 148 -18.02 -31.90 0.31
C ASP A 148 -19.14 -31.73 -0.73
N GLN A 149 -20.29 -31.17 -0.34
CA GLN A 149 -21.40 -30.83 -1.26
C GLN A 149 -20.95 -29.88 -2.38
N LYS A 150 -20.11 -28.89 -2.05
CA LYS A 150 -19.57 -27.94 -3.02
C LYS A 150 -18.64 -28.61 -4.03
N MET A 151 -17.79 -29.53 -3.58
CA MET A 151 -16.90 -30.28 -4.46
C MET A 151 -17.68 -31.23 -5.37
N GLU A 152 -18.69 -31.93 -4.84
CA GLU A 152 -19.59 -32.82 -5.58
C GLU A 152 -20.30 -32.09 -6.73
N TYR A 153 -20.85 -30.90 -6.45
CA TYR A 153 -21.52 -30.06 -7.43
C TYR A 153 -20.60 -29.69 -8.61
N TRP A 154 -19.40 -29.16 -8.32
CA TRP A 154 -18.48 -28.73 -9.37
C TRP A 154 -17.84 -29.89 -10.13
N LYS A 155 -17.64 -31.05 -9.49
CA LYS A 155 -17.20 -32.28 -10.17
C LYS A 155 -18.22 -32.71 -11.23
N ARG A 156 -19.51 -32.66 -10.90
CA ARG A 156 -20.60 -32.96 -11.84
C ARG A 156 -20.65 -31.97 -13.01
N VAL A 157 -20.49 -30.68 -12.74
CA VAL A 157 -20.54 -29.63 -13.77
C VAL A 157 -19.35 -29.71 -14.72
N LEU A 158 -18.13 -29.91 -14.19
CA LEU A 158 -16.90 -29.94 -15.00
C LEU A 158 -16.64 -31.30 -15.66
N GLY A 159 -17.23 -32.39 -15.14
CA GLY A 159 -17.10 -33.74 -15.69
C GLY A 159 -18.13 -34.08 -16.77
N ARG A 160 -19.07 -33.19 -17.09
CA ARG A 160 -20.02 -33.38 -18.19
C ARG A 160 -19.29 -33.14 -19.52
N GLU A 161 -19.55 -33.99 -20.52
CA GLU A 161 -19.08 -33.74 -21.89
C GLU A 161 -19.49 -32.36 -22.38
N SER A 162 -18.58 -31.69 -23.08
CA SER A 162 -18.86 -30.39 -23.66
C SER A 162 -19.83 -30.56 -24.83
N ASP A 163 -20.87 -29.72 -24.89
CA ASP A 163 -21.77 -29.71 -26.03
C ASP A 163 -20.97 -29.39 -27.33
N PRO A 164 -21.29 -30.02 -28.48
CA PRO A 164 -20.59 -29.77 -29.74
C PRO A 164 -20.62 -28.28 -30.11
N ASP A 165 -19.44 -27.67 -30.32
CA ASP A 165 -19.34 -26.27 -30.74
C ASP A 165 -19.57 -26.13 -32.24
N GLY A 166 -20.84 -26.08 -32.65
CA GLY A 166 -21.25 -25.89 -34.05
C GLY A 166 -21.18 -24.44 -34.54
N ARG A 167 -20.56 -23.51 -33.79
CA ARG A 167 -20.48 -22.11 -34.22
C ARG A 167 -19.49 -21.98 -35.38
N PRO A 168 -19.85 -21.26 -36.46
CA PRO A 168 -18.93 -21.02 -37.56
C PRO A 168 -17.72 -20.22 -37.05
N VAL A 169 -16.53 -20.75 -37.27
CA VAL A 169 -15.26 -20.08 -36.96
C VAL A 169 -15.17 -18.86 -37.89
N LYS A 170 -15.41 -17.67 -37.34
CA LYS A 170 -15.10 -16.42 -38.03
C LYS A 170 -13.67 -16.03 -37.66
N PRO A 171 -12.68 -16.13 -38.57
CA PRO A 171 -11.35 -15.61 -38.31
C PRO A 171 -11.47 -14.09 -38.06
N LEU A 172 -11.25 -13.68 -36.81
CA LEU A 172 -11.25 -12.26 -36.41
C LEU A 172 -10.02 -11.51 -36.94
N ARG A 173 -9.01 -12.25 -37.39
CA ARG A 173 -7.74 -11.80 -37.98
C ARG A 173 -7.24 -12.88 -38.94
N GLU A 174 -6.39 -12.51 -39.88
CA GLU A 174 -5.60 -13.49 -40.63
C GLU A 174 -4.82 -14.38 -39.64
N PRO A 175 -4.66 -15.69 -39.91
CA PRO A 175 -3.86 -16.58 -39.07
C PRO A 175 -2.47 -15.99 -38.92
N ALA A 176 -2.04 -15.76 -37.67
CA ALA A 176 -0.67 -15.33 -37.42
C ALA A 176 0.27 -16.48 -37.80
N VAL A 177 0.95 -16.35 -38.93
CA VAL A 177 1.97 -17.29 -39.43
C VAL A 177 3.17 -17.39 -38.44
N GLU A 178 3.28 -16.43 -37.52
CA GLU A 178 4.37 -16.33 -36.52
C GLU A 178 4.29 -17.34 -35.36
N ILE A 179 3.23 -18.16 -35.22
CA ILE A 179 3.10 -19.12 -34.09
C ILE A 179 4.18 -20.23 -34.16
N GLU A 180 4.71 -20.50 -35.35
CA GLU A 180 5.76 -21.50 -35.57
C GLU A 180 7.18 -20.94 -35.34
N GLU A 181 7.35 -19.63 -35.15
CA GLU A 181 8.67 -19.05 -34.90
C GLU A 181 9.16 -19.35 -33.48
N PRO A 182 10.47 -19.57 -33.28
CA PRO A 182 11.05 -19.70 -31.94
C PRO A 182 10.79 -18.46 -31.09
N ILE A 183 10.46 -18.67 -29.81
CA ILE A 183 10.24 -17.59 -28.86
C ILE A 183 11.51 -16.76 -28.73
N SER A 184 11.33 -15.45 -28.85
CA SER A 184 12.41 -14.49 -28.80
C SER A 184 12.76 -14.06 -27.37
N LEU A 185 14.00 -13.60 -27.17
CA LEU A 185 14.45 -13.01 -25.92
C LEU A 185 13.62 -11.76 -25.54
N ALA A 186 13.19 -10.99 -26.55
CA ALA A 186 12.39 -9.79 -26.37
C ALA A 186 11.02 -10.10 -25.78
N GLU A 187 10.37 -11.18 -26.23
CA GLU A 187 9.11 -11.67 -25.69
C GLU A 187 9.26 -12.15 -24.25
N CYS A 188 10.31 -12.91 -23.95
CA CYS A 188 10.60 -13.34 -22.58
C CYS A 188 10.83 -12.14 -21.63
N LYS A 189 11.60 -11.13 -22.08
CA LYS A 189 11.81 -9.88 -21.32
C LYS A 189 10.51 -9.11 -21.10
N LYS A 190 9.66 -9.00 -22.13
CA LYS A 190 8.35 -8.35 -22.04
C LYS A 190 7.43 -9.10 -21.08
N ALA A 191 7.31 -10.41 -21.24
CA ALA A 191 6.50 -11.28 -20.38
C ALA A 191 6.93 -11.17 -18.90
N LEU A 192 8.23 -11.21 -18.59
CA LEU A 192 8.74 -11.06 -17.22
C LEU A 192 8.48 -9.67 -16.61
N ARG A 193 8.48 -8.61 -17.44
CA ARG A 193 8.11 -7.25 -17.00
C ARG A 193 6.63 -7.16 -16.67
N ASP A 194 5.78 -7.76 -17.50
CA ASP A 194 4.32 -7.72 -17.36
C ASP A 194 3.78 -8.75 -16.35
N LEU A 195 4.63 -9.70 -15.92
CA LEU A 195 4.26 -10.79 -15.01
C LEU A 195 3.85 -10.26 -13.63
N LYS A 196 2.56 -10.39 -13.32
CA LYS A 196 1.97 -10.04 -12.02
C LYS A 196 2.20 -11.17 -11.02
N GLN A 197 2.37 -10.83 -9.74
CA GLN A 197 2.48 -11.81 -8.67
C GLN A 197 1.17 -12.62 -8.56
N THR A 198 1.26 -13.91 -8.79
CA THR A 198 0.16 -14.88 -8.70
C THR A 198 0.46 -15.95 -7.65
N ALA A 199 -0.57 -16.70 -7.25
CA ALA A 199 -0.38 -17.90 -6.44
C ALA A 199 0.32 -18.99 -7.28
N SER A 200 1.19 -19.77 -6.65
CA SER A 200 1.85 -20.91 -7.31
C SER A 200 0.84 -22.00 -7.67
N GLY A 201 1.12 -22.71 -8.76
CA GLY A 201 0.38 -23.90 -9.16
C GLY A 201 0.62 -25.08 -8.21
N PRO A 202 0.07 -26.27 -8.54
CA PRO A 202 0.33 -27.50 -7.80
C PRO A 202 1.82 -27.93 -7.87
N ASP A 203 2.50 -27.53 -8.93
CA ASP A 203 3.95 -27.63 -9.12
C ASP A 203 4.77 -26.90 -8.04
N GLY A 204 4.20 -25.92 -7.34
CA GLY A 204 4.87 -25.16 -6.28
C GLY A 204 5.97 -24.21 -6.79
N VAL A 205 6.09 -24.01 -8.10
CA VAL A 205 7.00 -23.02 -8.69
C VAL A 205 6.39 -21.63 -8.47
N SER A 206 7.15 -20.76 -7.79
CA SER A 206 6.66 -19.43 -7.40
C SER A 206 6.96 -18.38 -8.46
N TRP A 207 6.19 -17.29 -8.47
CA TRP A 207 6.50 -16.12 -9.31
C TRP A 207 7.94 -15.61 -9.12
N SER A 208 8.46 -15.66 -7.90
CA SER A 208 9.86 -15.30 -7.60
C SER A 208 10.85 -16.28 -8.22
N SER A 209 10.53 -17.59 -8.18
CA SER A 209 11.33 -18.66 -8.79
C SER A 209 11.43 -18.45 -10.31
N VAL A 210 10.31 -18.13 -10.97
CA VAL A 210 10.30 -17.86 -12.42
C VAL A 210 11.16 -16.62 -12.76
N LYS A 211 11.11 -15.58 -11.92
CA LYS A 211 11.96 -14.39 -12.11
C LYS A 211 13.45 -14.65 -11.93
N SER A 212 13.82 -15.56 -11.03
CA SER A 212 15.24 -15.89 -10.81
C SER A 212 15.87 -16.69 -11.95
N LEU A 213 15.08 -17.41 -12.75
CA LEU A 213 15.57 -18.13 -13.93
C LEU A 213 16.16 -17.17 -14.98
N GLY A 214 15.59 -15.97 -15.09
CA GLY A 214 16.03 -14.95 -16.04
C GLY A 214 15.56 -15.19 -17.48
N PRO A 215 15.58 -14.16 -18.33
CA PRO A 215 14.95 -14.21 -19.66
C PRO A 215 15.67 -15.15 -20.64
N GLY A 216 17.00 -15.27 -20.57
CA GLY A 216 17.76 -16.12 -21.49
C GLY A 216 17.53 -17.60 -21.24
N TRP A 217 17.50 -18.01 -19.97
CA TRP A 217 17.23 -19.41 -19.62
C TRP A 217 15.78 -19.79 -19.90
N LEU A 218 14.83 -18.90 -19.62
CA LEU A 218 13.42 -19.12 -19.97
C LEU A 218 13.20 -19.25 -21.48
N GLN A 219 13.89 -18.44 -22.29
CA GLN A 219 13.84 -18.56 -23.75
C GLN A 219 14.27 -19.96 -24.20
N TYR A 220 15.40 -20.46 -23.66
CA TYR A 220 15.91 -21.78 -23.97
C TYR A 220 14.93 -22.89 -23.59
N LEU A 221 14.38 -22.87 -22.37
CA LEU A 221 13.41 -23.86 -21.91
C LEU A 221 12.10 -23.82 -22.70
N PHE A 222 11.57 -22.64 -23.04
CA PHE A 222 10.34 -22.54 -23.82
C PHE A 222 10.52 -23.02 -25.26
N ASN A 223 11.65 -22.70 -25.90
CA ASN A 223 11.97 -23.23 -27.23
C ASN A 223 12.24 -24.73 -27.21
N SER A 224 12.76 -25.27 -26.11
CA SER A 224 12.87 -26.73 -25.92
C SER A 224 11.49 -27.39 -25.82
N ILE A 225 10.53 -26.77 -25.13
CA ILE A 225 9.13 -27.25 -25.10
C ILE A 225 8.49 -27.20 -26.49
N LEU A 226 8.73 -26.13 -27.25
CA LEU A 226 8.25 -26.01 -28.63
C LEU A 226 8.88 -27.06 -29.54
N ALA A 227 10.20 -27.28 -29.42
CA ALA A 227 10.93 -28.30 -30.17
C ALA A 227 10.36 -29.69 -29.92
N CYS A 228 10.04 -30.01 -28.67
CA CYS A 228 9.56 -31.33 -28.28
C CYS A 228 8.05 -31.53 -28.53
N GLY A 229 7.32 -30.49 -28.96
CA GLY A 229 5.90 -30.57 -29.35
C GLY A 229 4.94 -31.00 -28.23
N TYR A 230 5.45 -31.21 -27.02
CA TYR A 230 4.76 -31.88 -25.93
C TYR A 230 4.93 -31.09 -24.62
N PRO A 231 3.86 -30.52 -24.06
CA PRO A 231 3.94 -29.79 -22.81
C PRO A 231 4.19 -30.75 -21.63
N THR A 232 5.01 -30.31 -20.68
CA THR A 232 5.44 -31.09 -19.51
C THR A 232 4.25 -31.54 -18.65
N LYS A 233 4.40 -32.66 -17.93
CA LYS A 233 3.30 -33.29 -17.18
C LYS A 233 2.76 -32.38 -16.08
N SER A 234 3.64 -31.66 -15.38
CA SER A 234 3.24 -30.68 -14.37
C SER A 234 2.45 -29.50 -14.95
N PHE A 235 2.71 -29.08 -16.20
CA PHE A 235 2.01 -27.95 -16.81
C PHE A 235 0.57 -28.29 -17.21
N LYS A 236 0.28 -29.58 -17.42
CA LYS A 236 -1.08 -30.09 -17.67
C LYS A 236 -1.95 -30.11 -16.41
N ASN A 237 -1.33 -30.05 -15.23
CA ASN A 237 -2.04 -30.09 -13.95
C ASN A 237 -2.39 -28.68 -13.47
N SER A 238 -3.68 -28.42 -13.28
CA SER A 238 -4.15 -27.15 -12.71
C SER A 238 -4.86 -27.38 -11.37
N ARG A 239 -4.76 -26.40 -10.47
CA ARG A 239 -5.52 -26.39 -9.23
C ARG A 239 -6.78 -25.55 -9.41
N THR A 240 -7.95 -26.19 -9.36
CA THR A 240 -9.22 -25.46 -9.33
C THR A 240 -9.45 -24.85 -7.95
N VAL A 241 -9.49 -23.52 -7.86
CA VAL A 241 -9.84 -22.78 -6.65
C VAL A 241 -11.22 -22.16 -6.84
N LEU A 242 -12.18 -22.59 -6.02
CA LEU A 242 -13.55 -22.09 -6.02
C LEU A 242 -13.61 -20.77 -5.23
N ILE A 243 -13.91 -19.66 -5.92
CA ILE A 243 -13.97 -18.32 -5.33
C ILE A 243 -15.44 -17.91 -5.14
N PRO A 244 -15.86 -17.46 -3.95
CA PRO A 244 -17.24 -17.05 -3.73
C PRO A 244 -17.62 -15.81 -4.57
N LYS A 245 -18.83 -15.82 -5.14
CA LYS A 245 -19.45 -14.73 -5.90
C LYS A 245 -20.04 -13.66 -4.99
N THR A 246 -20.48 -14.07 -3.80
CA THR A 246 -21.20 -13.27 -2.81
C THR A 246 -20.45 -13.29 -1.46
N GLU A 247 -20.80 -12.37 -0.55
CA GLU A 247 -20.12 -12.26 0.76
C GLU A 247 -20.44 -13.44 1.70
N LYS A 248 -21.61 -14.06 1.52
CA LYS A 248 -22.08 -15.23 2.28
C LYS A 248 -22.70 -16.24 1.31
N PRO A 249 -21.87 -17.06 0.65
CA PRO A 249 -22.38 -18.07 -0.26
C PRO A 249 -23.08 -19.18 0.53
N SER A 250 -24.34 -19.44 0.22
CA SER A 250 -25.14 -20.53 0.81
C SER A 250 -25.31 -21.71 -0.15
N ASP A 251 -24.99 -21.55 -1.42
CA ASP A 251 -25.11 -22.57 -2.47
C ASP A 251 -23.75 -22.82 -3.16
N PRO A 252 -23.35 -24.09 -3.42
CA PRO A 252 -22.22 -24.43 -4.28
C PRO A 252 -22.11 -23.67 -5.62
N GLY A 253 -23.26 -23.37 -6.24
CA GLY A 253 -23.34 -22.61 -7.49
C GLY A 253 -22.90 -21.14 -7.34
N GLU A 254 -22.85 -20.61 -6.12
CA GLU A 254 -22.36 -19.27 -5.82
C GLU A 254 -20.83 -19.18 -5.77
N PHE A 255 -20.11 -20.24 -6.09
CA PHE A 255 -18.67 -20.19 -6.30
C PHE A 255 -18.34 -20.10 -7.79
N ARG A 256 -17.20 -19.51 -8.14
CA ARG A 256 -16.67 -19.48 -9.52
C ARG A 256 -15.46 -20.40 -9.61
N PRO A 257 -15.46 -21.42 -10.48
CA PRO A 257 -14.24 -21.83 -11.15
C PRO A 257 -13.84 -20.70 -12.11
N LEU A 258 -12.55 -20.44 -12.25
CA LEU A 258 -12.04 -19.40 -13.14
C LEU A 258 -12.21 -19.83 -14.61
N ALA A 259 -13.22 -19.28 -15.30
CA ALA A 259 -13.36 -19.31 -16.76
C ALA A 259 -14.21 -18.11 -17.24
N ILE A 260 -13.88 -17.53 -18.40
CA ILE A 260 -14.62 -16.44 -19.05
C ILE A 260 -15.58 -17.06 -20.07
N ALA A 261 -16.86 -16.70 -20.00
CA ALA A 261 -17.92 -17.23 -20.88
C ALA A 261 -18.52 -16.14 -21.78
N SER A 262 -19.26 -16.58 -22.81
CA SER A 262 -20.12 -15.72 -23.65
C SER A 262 -21.15 -14.93 -22.81
N VAL A 263 -21.76 -13.90 -23.40
CA VAL A 263 -22.81 -13.07 -22.78
C VAL A 263 -23.84 -13.99 -22.12
N ASN A 264 -23.93 -13.92 -20.78
CA ASN A 264 -24.81 -14.76 -20.00
C ASN A 264 -26.12 -14.00 -19.74
N PRO A 265 -27.26 -14.43 -20.32
CA PRO A 265 -28.56 -13.78 -20.14
C PRO A 265 -28.95 -13.60 -18.67
N ALA A 266 -28.56 -14.53 -17.78
CA ALA A 266 -28.85 -14.46 -16.35
C ALA A 266 -28.05 -13.37 -15.61
N LYS A 267 -27.05 -12.76 -16.24
CA LYS A 267 -26.29 -11.62 -15.71
C LYS A 267 -26.65 -10.31 -16.38
N CYS A 268 -27.59 -10.32 -17.32
CA CYS A 268 -28.07 -9.14 -18.02
C CYS A 268 -29.43 -8.72 -17.44
N SER A 269 -29.80 -7.46 -17.61
CA SER A 269 -31.13 -6.96 -17.26
C SER A 269 -31.53 -5.86 -18.23
N THR A 270 -32.83 -5.69 -18.46
CA THR A 270 -33.36 -4.67 -19.38
C THR A 270 -34.04 -3.54 -18.64
N LEU A 271 -33.90 -2.34 -19.18
CA LEU A 271 -34.55 -1.13 -18.71
C LEU A 271 -35.23 -0.47 -19.92
N ALA A 272 -36.56 -0.55 -19.99
CA ALA A 272 -37.34 0.04 -21.08
C ALA A 272 -37.92 1.39 -20.65
N ILE A 273 -37.63 2.43 -21.44
CA ILE A 273 -38.16 3.78 -21.21
C ILE A 273 -39.06 4.11 -22.41
N ILE A 274 -40.35 4.30 -22.13
CA ILE A 274 -41.36 4.68 -23.11
C ILE A 274 -41.66 6.17 -22.96
N TRP A 275 -41.75 6.89 -24.07
CA TRP A 275 -42.18 8.29 -24.07
C TRP A 275 -43.70 8.38 -24.19
N ASP A 276 -44.36 8.94 -23.17
CA ASP A 276 -45.76 9.34 -23.26
C ASP A 276 -45.83 10.79 -23.75
N GLY A 277 -45.99 10.93 -25.07
CA GLY A 277 -46.03 12.21 -25.75
C GLY A 277 -47.20 13.11 -25.35
N LYS A 278 -48.34 12.53 -24.91
CA LYS A 278 -49.51 13.31 -24.48
C LYS A 278 -49.25 14.01 -23.15
N ASN A 279 -48.66 13.29 -22.20
CA ASN A 279 -48.38 13.84 -20.87
C ASN A 279 -46.98 14.45 -20.75
N LYS A 280 -46.16 14.40 -21.81
CA LYS A 280 -44.75 14.82 -21.82
C LYS A 280 -43.94 14.15 -20.70
N ARG A 281 -44.19 12.86 -20.43
CA ARG A 281 -43.56 12.08 -19.36
C ARG A 281 -42.86 10.86 -19.92
N TRP A 282 -41.81 10.43 -19.23
CA TRP A 282 -41.16 9.14 -19.48
C TRP A 282 -41.78 8.09 -18.55
N LEU A 283 -42.22 6.98 -19.11
CA LEU A 283 -42.75 5.82 -18.38
C LEU A 283 -41.69 4.71 -18.40
N HIS A 284 -41.52 4.06 -17.25
CA HIS A 284 -40.68 2.88 -17.16
C HIS A 284 -41.53 1.63 -17.40
N ASP A 285 -41.23 0.89 -18.46
CA ASP A 285 -41.92 -0.36 -18.76
C ASP A 285 -41.20 -1.55 -18.14
N ALA A 286 -41.73 -2.04 -17.02
CA ALA A 286 -41.24 -3.22 -16.34
C ALA A 286 -41.82 -4.53 -16.92
N LYS A 287 -42.74 -4.46 -17.90
CA LYS A 287 -43.41 -5.63 -18.49
C LYS A 287 -42.78 -6.05 -19.82
N GLY A 288 -42.00 -5.18 -20.47
CA GLY A 288 -41.27 -5.49 -21.70
C GLY A 288 -40.26 -6.63 -21.50
N GLN A 289 -40.57 -7.81 -22.01
CA GLN A 289 -39.69 -8.98 -21.98
C GLN A 289 -38.84 -9.04 -23.25
N PHE A 290 -37.53 -8.82 -23.11
CA PHE A 290 -36.58 -8.98 -24.20
C PHE A 290 -36.01 -10.40 -24.18
N LYS A 291 -35.89 -11.03 -25.34
CA LYS A 291 -35.26 -12.35 -25.48
C LYS A 291 -33.89 -12.19 -26.15
N PHE A 292 -32.87 -12.81 -25.59
CA PHE A 292 -31.55 -12.94 -26.21
C PHE A 292 -31.19 -14.41 -26.31
N ARG A 293 -30.97 -14.92 -27.54
CA ARG A 293 -30.71 -16.35 -27.82
C ARG A 293 -31.72 -17.30 -27.16
N GLY A 294 -33.01 -16.96 -27.26
CA GLY A 294 -34.11 -17.76 -26.69
C GLY A 294 -34.29 -17.62 -25.16
N SER A 295 -33.34 -17.01 -24.44
CA SER A 295 -33.47 -16.75 -23.00
C SER A 295 -34.10 -15.38 -22.74
N THR A 296 -35.11 -15.31 -21.86
CA THR A 296 -35.74 -14.06 -21.44
C THR A 296 -34.83 -13.30 -20.48
N LEU A 297 -34.57 -12.03 -20.77
CA LEU A 297 -33.83 -11.14 -19.90
C LEU A 297 -34.73 -10.57 -18.81
N PRO A 298 -34.28 -10.53 -17.54
CA PRO A 298 -35.05 -9.92 -16.47
C PRO A 298 -35.21 -8.42 -16.69
N ALA A 299 -36.44 -7.94 -16.70
CA ALA A 299 -36.76 -6.51 -16.76
C ALA A 299 -36.65 -5.91 -15.36
N LEU A 300 -35.85 -4.85 -15.21
CA LEU A 300 -35.67 -4.17 -13.93
C LEU A 300 -36.96 -3.46 -13.53
N GLY A 301 -37.43 -3.66 -12.31
CA GLY A 301 -38.48 -2.84 -11.72
C GLY A 301 -38.05 -1.38 -11.49
N VAL A 302 -39.02 -0.51 -11.16
CA VAL A 302 -38.77 0.93 -10.91
C VAL A 302 -37.79 1.14 -9.75
N GLU A 303 -37.89 0.34 -8.69
CA GLU A 303 -37.05 0.41 -7.48
C GLU A 303 -35.83 -0.54 -7.52
N GLU A 304 -35.70 -1.34 -8.58
CA GLU A 304 -34.59 -2.28 -8.72
C GLU A 304 -33.34 -1.61 -9.28
N SER A 305 -32.17 -2.17 -8.90
CA SER A 305 -30.87 -1.68 -9.36
C SER A 305 -30.06 -2.77 -10.03
N TYR A 306 -29.34 -2.37 -11.07
CA TYR A 306 -28.34 -3.15 -11.76
C TYR A 306 -26.95 -2.56 -11.55
N LYS A 307 -26.00 -3.41 -11.17
CA LYS A 307 -24.62 -3.01 -10.91
C LYS A 307 -23.81 -3.02 -12.21
N TYR A 308 -23.48 -1.85 -12.72
CA TYR A 308 -22.63 -1.69 -13.91
C TYR A 308 -21.37 -0.88 -13.58
N LEU A 309 -20.19 -1.44 -13.91
CA LEU A 309 -18.88 -0.85 -13.61
C LEU A 309 -18.72 -0.41 -12.14
N GLY A 310 -19.34 -1.13 -11.20
CA GLY A 310 -19.29 -0.82 -9.77
C GLY A 310 -20.26 0.27 -9.29
N LEU A 311 -21.10 0.81 -10.16
CA LEU A 311 -22.16 1.77 -9.87
C LEU A 311 -23.52 1.07 -9.93
N GLN A 312 -24.47 1.49 -9.10
CA GLN A 312 -25.84 0.96 -9.12
C GLN A 312 -26.73 1.89 -9.97
N TYR A 313 -27.36 1.33 -11.01
CA TYR A 313 -28.26 2.01 -11.93
C TYR A 313 -29.66 1.41 -11.83
N GLY A 314 -30.70 2.22 -11.79
CA GLY A 314 -32.10 1.79 -11.91
C GLY A 314 -32.88 2.77 -12.80
N SER A 315 -34.21 2.63 -12.80
CA SER A 315 -35.10 3.44 -13.65
C SER A 315 -34.96 4.95 -13.47
N LYS A 316 -34.71 5.40 -12.23
CA LYS A 316 -34.49 6.81 -11.85
C LYS A 316 -33.04 7.28 -12.03
N GLY A 317 -32.15 6.43 -12.55
CA GLY A 317 -30.71 6.67 -12.60
C GLY A 317 -29.96 6.00 -11.44
N LYS A 318 -29.07 6.70 -10.74
CA LYS A 318 -28.23 6.07 -9.69
C LYS A 318 -28.97 5.98 -8.35
N LEU A 319 -29.04 4.78 -7.77
CA LEU A 319 -29.90 4.49 -6.60
C LEU A 319 -29.25 4.70 -5.23
N LYS A 320 -27.92 4.53 -5.08
CA LYS A 320 -27.21 4.89 -3.82
C LYS A 320 -26.51 6.24 -3.98
N THR A 321 -26.60 7.13 -3.00
CA THR A 321 -25.75 8.33 -2.98
C THR A 321 -24.34 7.92 -2.54
N GLY A 322 -23.30 8.55 -3.11
CA GLY A 322 -21.92 8.28 -2.70
C GLY A 322 -21.67 8.55 -1.21
N LEU A 323 -22.48 9.42 -0.61
CA LEU A 323 -22.48 9.74 0.81
C LEU A 323 -22.90 8.57 1.69
N GLU A 324 -23.99 7.86 1.36
CA GLU A 324 -24.45 6.71 2.16
C GLU A 324 -23.46 5.55 2.09
N LEU A 325 -22.86 5.32 0.91
CA LEU A 325 -21.79 4.34 0.76
C LEU A 325 -20.57 4.69 1.63
N LEU A 326 -20.17 5.97 1.64
CA LEU A 326 -19.08 6.47 2.48
C LEU A 326 -19.38 6.26 3.97
N LYS A 327 -20.57 6.65 4.44
CA LYS A 327 -20.98 6.45 5.85
C LYS A 327 -20.93 4.98 6.27
N GLY A 328 -21.43 4.08 5.43
CA GLY A 328 -21.37 2.63 5.68
C GLY A 328 -19.93 2.12 5.80
N MET A 329 -19.07 2.50 4.86
CA MET A 329 -17.66 2.08 4.89
C MET A 329 -16.87 2.67 6.07
N LEU A 330 -17.16 3.91 6.48
CA LEU A 330 -16.55 4.53 7.65
C LEU A 330 -16.98 3.84 8.95
N ARG A 331 -18.25 3.39 9.05
CA ARG A 331 -18.75 2.61 10.18
C ARG A 331 -18.01 1.28 10.32
N GLU A 332 -17.89 0.53 9.22
CA GLU A 332 -17.13 -0.72 9.19
C GLU A 332 -15.67 -0.52 9.60
N LEU A 333 -15.04 0.54 9.10
CA LEU A 333 -13.65 0.85 9.44
C LEU A 333 -13.47 1.26 10.91
N LYS A 334 -14.48 1.92 11.50
CA LYS A 334 -14.49 2.33 12.90
C LYS A 334 -14.56 1.13 13.83
N GLU A 335 -15.45 0.19 13.55
CA GLU A 335 -15.69 -0.98 14.40
C GLU A 335 -14.57 -2.02 14.30
N ALA A 336 -13.90 -2.10 13.14
CA ALA A 336 -12.83 -3.06 12.93
C ALA A 336 -11.69 -2.93 13.97
N PRO A 337 -11.11 -4.07 14.42
CA PRO A 337 -10.06 -4.13 15.45
C PRO A 337 -8.70 -3.76 14.85
N LEU A 338 -8.58 -2.48 14.47
CA LEU A 338 -7.42 -1.89 13.82
C LEU A 338 -6.82 -0.80 14.70
N LYS A 339 -5.51 -0.60 14.55
CA LYS A 339 -4.82 0.55 15.13
C LYS A 339 -5.23 1.84 14.39
N PRO A 340 -5.18 3.02 15.05
CA PRO A 340 -5.54 4.29 14.42
C PRO A 340 -4.82 4.56 13.09
N GLN A 341 -3.50 4.35 13.03
CA GLN A 341 -2.72 4.53 11.79
C GLN A 341 -3.11 3.56 10.67
N GLN A 342 -3.57 2.35 11.02
CA GLN A 342 -4.06 1.37 10.04
C GLN A 342 -5.42 1.81 9.47
N ARG A 343 -6.27 2.43 10.30
CA ARG A 343 -7.53 3.02 9.84
C ARG A 343 -7.28 4.18 8.88
N VAL A 344 -6.35 5.08 9.19
CA VAL A 344 -5.95 6.18 8.29
C VAL A 344 -5.41 5.63 6.97
N PHE A 345 -4.57 4.59 7.02
CA PHE A 345 -4.06 3.92 5.82
C PHE A 345 -5.20 3.39 4.93
N LEU A 346 -6.09 2.56 5.48
CA LEU A 346 -7.20 1.96 4.71
C LEU A 346 -8.21 3.00 4.21
N LEU A 347 -8.44 4.06 4.98
CA LEU A 347 -9.23 5.20 4.52
C LEU A 347 -8.62 5.78 3.23
N ARG A 348 -7.32 6.10 3.23
CA ARG A 348 -6.62 6.68 2.08
C ARG A 348 -6.48 5.73 0.89
N THR A 349 -6.14 4.46 1.13
CA THR A 349 -5.81 3.53 0.04
C THR A 349 -7.00 2.80 -0.54
N ASN A 350 -8.12 2.69 0.19
CA ASN A 350 -9.26 1.87 -0.22
C ASN A 350 -10.57 2.65 -0.26
N ILE A 351 -10.91 3.40 0.79
CA ILE A 351 -12.21 4.09 0.88
C ILE A 351 -12.23 5.32 -0.05
N LEU A 352 -11.31 6.26 0.13
CA LEU A 352 -11.30 7.52 -0.62
C LEU A 352 -11.26 7.27 -2.15
N PRO A 353 -10.41 6.38 -2.69
CA PRO A 353 -10.38 6.12 -4.14
C PRO A 353 -11.70 5.53 -4.66
N LYS A 354 -12.32 4.61 -3.89
CA LYS A 354 -13.61 4.00 -4.26
C LYS A 354 -14.74 5.03 -4.28
N ILE A 355 -14.79 5.90 -3.27
CA ILE A 355 -15.79 6.97 -3.19
C ILE A 355 -15.51 8.04 -4.24
N MET A 356 -14.25 8.40 -4.49
CA MET A 356 -13.86 9.34 -5.56
C MET A 356 -14.36 8.84 -6.92
N TYR A 357 -14.11 7.57 -7.25
CA TYR A 357 -14.64 6.94 -8.46
C TYR A 357 -16.17 7.04 -8.55
N TYR A 358 -16.87 6.80 -7.43
CA TYR A 358 -18.32 6.90 -7.37
C TYR A 358 -18.83 8.32 -7.64
N LEU A 359 -18.20 9.32 -7.01
CA LEU A 359 -18.61 10.74 -7.08
C LEU A 359 -18.27 11.37 -8.43
N VAL A 360 -17.11 11.07 -9.00
CA VAL A 360 -16.68 11.59 -10.31
C VAL A 360 -17.58 11.07 -11.43
N ASN A 361 -17.93 9.77 -11.40
CA ASN A 361 -18.82 9.21 -12.41
C ASN A 361 -20.30 9.49 -12.12
N GLY A 362 -20.65 10.01 -10.95
CA GLY A 362 -22.01 10.27 -10.48
C GLY A 362 -22.55 11.67 -10.79
N ARG A 363 -23.88 11.81 -10.74
CA ARG A 363 -24.50 13.12 -10.54
C ARG A 363 -24.41 13.44 -9.06
N VAL A 364 -23.74 14.54 -8.73
CA VAL A 364 -23.46 14.95 -7.35
C VAL A 364 -23.60 16.46 -7.27
N HIS A 365 -24.08 16.96 -6.15
CA HIS A 365 -24.12 18.38 -5.84
C HIS A 365 -22.93 18.75 -4.96
N GLN A 366 -22.48 20.01 -5.02
CA GLN A 366 -21.37 20.49 -4.19
C GLN A 366 -21.65 20.33 -2.68
N TYR A 367 -22.91 20.50 -2.26
CA TYR A 367 -23.32 20.23 -0.88
C TYR A 367 -23.01 18.78 -0.45
N THR A 368 -23.32 17.80 -1.31
CA THR A 368 -23.01 16.38 -1.03
C THR A 368 -21.50 16.15 -0.87
N LEU A 369 -20.67 16.82 -1.68
CA LEU A 369 -19.21 16.72 -1.57
C LEU A 369 -18.72 17.28 -0.23
N ARG A 370 -19.24 18.46 0.16
CA ARG A 370 -18.97 19.08 1.48
C ARG A 370 -19.35 18.16 2.63
N GLU A 371 -20.50 17.51 2.56
CA GLU A 371 -20.95 16.56 3.58
C GLU A 371 -20.07 15.30 3.62
N CYS A 372 -19.60 14.78 2.48
CA CYS A 372 -18.62 13.70 2.44
C CYS A 372 -17.32 14.10 3.18
N ASP A 373 -16.77 15.27 2.88
CA ASP A 373 -15.56 15.77 3.52
C ASP A 373 -15.73 15.98 5.03
N LYS A 374 -16.89 16.50 5.46
CA LYS A 374 -17.25 16.62 6.89
C LYS A 374 -17.32 15.25 7.56
N CYS A 375 -17.93 14.24 6.92
CA CYS A 375 -18.00 12.88 7.46
C CYS A 375 -16.61 12.27 7.65
N VAL A 376 -15.72 12.41 6.66
CA VAL A 376 -14.34 11.93 6.76
C VAL A 376 -13.59 12.63 7.90
N ARG A 377 -13.66 13.97 7.98
CA ARG A 377 -13.00 14.72 9.06
C ARG A 377 -13.58 14.41 10.43
N ARG A 378 -14.89 14.17 10.55
CA ARG A 378 -15.53 13.75 11.83
C ARG A 378 -15.00 12.39 12.26
N PHE A 379 -14.97 11.42 11.34
CA PHE A 379 -14.39 10.09 11.58
C PHE A 379 -12.92 10.19 12.02
N LEU A 380 -12.10 11.00 11.34
CA LEU A 380 -10.69 11.17 11.68
C LEU A 380 -10.50 11.83 13.05
N ARG A 381 -11.28 12.86 13.38
CA ARG A 381 -11.24 13.48 14.72
C ARG A 381 -11.55 12.48 15.81
N GLU A 382 -12.54 11.63 15.60
CA GLU A 382 -12.92 10.60 16.57
C GLU A 382 -11.84 9.52 16.72
N VAL A 383 -11.38 8.93 15.60
CA VAL A 383 -10.39 7.84 15.60
C VAL A 383 -9.02 8.29 16.11
N LEU A 384 -8.65 9.55 15.87
CA LEU A 384 -7.36 10.12 16.25
C LEU A 384 -7.46 10.97 17.53
N HIS A 385 -8.62 11.02 18.19
CA HIS A 385 -8.88 11.85 19.38
C HIS A 385 -8.41 13.31 19.22
N LEU A 386 -8.64 13.91 18.06
CA LEU A 386 -8.21 15.26 17.73
C LEU A 386 -9.26 16.29 18.17
N PRO A 387 -8.86 17.49 18.62
CA PRO A 387 -9.81 18.52 19.01
C PRO A 387 -10.57 19.09 17.81
N HIS A 388 -11.75 19.67 18.07
CA HIS A 388 -12.61 20.23 17.02
C HIS A 388 -11.93 21.35 16.22
N ASP A 389 -11.11 22.16 16.90
CA ASP A 389 -10.34 23.27 16.37
C ASP A 389 -9.10 22.84 15.55
N THR A 390 -8.90 21.54 15.31
CA THR A 390 -7.81 21.06 14.44
C THR A 390 -7.96 21.67 13.04
N PRO A 391 -6.90 22.30 12.48
CA PRO A 391 -6.96 22.95 11.18
C PRO A 391 -7.42 22.00 10.08
N VAL A 392 -8.35 22.46 9.24
CA VAL A 392 -8.84 21.67 8.09
C VAL A 392 -7.70 21.34 7.12
N SER A 393 -6.75 22.26 6.96
CA SER A 393 -5.55 22.07 6.14
C SER A 393 -4.64 20.94 6.63
N ALA A 394 -4.60 20.65 7.94
CA ALA A 394 -3.82 19.54 8.47
C ALA A 394 -4.28 18.18 7.95
N PHE A 395 -5.58 18.01 7.66
CA PHE A 395 -6.11 16.79 7.07
C PHE A 395 -5.76 16.68 5.57
N HIS A 396 -5.90 17.77 4.82
CA HIS A 396 -5.86 17.74 3.36
C HIS A 396 -4.47 18.01 2.76
N ALA A 397 -3.59 18.71 3.48
CA ALA A 397 -2.22 18.92 3.04
C ALA A 397 -1.47 17.59 2.92
N CYS A 398 -0.50 17.53 2.01
CA CYS A 398 0.24 16.31 1.75
C CYS A 398 1.11 15.93 2.95
N ALA A 399 1.36 14.63 3.13
CA ALA A 399 2.16 14.12 4.24
C ALA A 399 3.58 14.70 4.25
N LYS A 400 4.18 14.89 3.06
CA LYS A 400 5.48 15.53 2.90
C LYS A 400 5.50 16.99 3.37
N ASP A 401 4.38 17.69 3.25
CA ASP A 401 4.25 19.10 3.63
C ASP A 401 3.77 19.26 5.09
N GLY A 402 3.58 18.14 5.81
CA GLY A 402 3.18 18.16 7.23
C GLY A 402 1.76 17.68 7.52
N GLY A 403 0.92 17.44 6.52
CA GLY A 403 -0.48 17.03 6.68
C GLY A 403 -0.73 15.52 6.75
N LEU A 404 -2.00 15.11 6.65
CA LEU A 404 -2.46 13.71 6.69
C LEU A 404 -2.70 13.13 5.29
N ASP A 405 -2.65 13.94 4.23
CA ASP A 405 -2.85 13.56 2.83
C ASP A 405 -4.22 12.92 2.55
N ILE A 406 -5.28 13.54 3.09
CA ILE A 406 -6.68 13.15 2.87
C ILE A 406 -7.25 13.98 1.71
N ASP A 407 -7.55 13.32 0.61
CA ASP A 407 -8.18 13.94 -0.56
C ASP A 407 -9.50 14.65 -0.18
N CYS A 408 -9.63 15.92 -0.60
CA CYS A 408 -10.83 16.74 -0.42
C CYS A 408 -11.77 16.52 -1.61
N PHE A 409 -12.95 15.95 -1.38
CA PHE A 409 -13.92 15.67 -2.43
C PHE A 409 -14.46 16.95 -3.07
N GLU A 410 -14.73 17.98 -2.28
CA GLU A 410 -15.22 19.28 -2.77
C GLU A 410 -14.26 19.91 -3.79
N SER A 411 -12.95 19.70 -3.61
CA SER A 411 -11.91 20.26 -4.49
C SER A 411 -11.59 19.36 -5.69
N LEU A 412 -11.44 18.04 -5.46
CA LEU A 412 -10.92 17.11 -6.47
C LEU A 412 -12.00 16.57 -7.41
N VAL A 413 -13.24 16.38 -6.96
CA VAL A 413 -14.31 15.87 -7.82
C VAL A 413 -14.62 16.82 -8.99
N PRO A 414 -14.75 18.15 -8.80
CA PRO A 414 -14.89 19.08 -9.92
C PRO A 414 -13.73 19.01 -10.90
N MET A 415 -12.48 19.00 -10.39
CA MET A 415 -11.28 18.90 -11.23
C MET A 415 -11.31 17.63 -12.08
N TYR A 416 -11.56 16.46 -11.49
CA TYR A 416 -11.60 15.20 -12.22
C TYR A 416 -12.76 15.09 -13.20
N LYS A 417 -13.92 15.69 -12.89
CA LYS A 417 -15.03 15.78 -13.84
C LYS A 417 -14.66 16.64 -15.04
N TRP A 418 -13.99 17.77 -14.82
CA TRP A 418 -13.52 18.64 -15.89
C TRP A 418 -12.49 17.94 -16.77
N GLN A 419 -11.45 17.33 -16.18
CA GLN A 419 -10.44 16.55 -16.93
C GLN A 419 -11.07 15.43 -17.75
N LYS A 420 -12.07 14.73 -17.19
CA LYS A 420 -12.79 13.69 -17.92
C LYS A 420 -13.57 14.24 -19.12
N LEU A 421 -14.15 15.43 -19.02
CA LEU A 421 -14.84 16.07 -20.14
C LEU A 421 -13.84 16.43 -21.25
N VAL A 422 -12.70 17.05 -20.90
CA VAL A 422 -11.63 17.38 -21.85
C VAL A 422 -11.12 16.13 -22.55
N SER A 423 -10.86 15.05 -21.80
CA SER A 423 -10.44 13.78 -22.39
C SER A 423 -11.49 13.14 -23.31
N LEU A 424 -12.78 13.44 -23.15
CA LEU A 424 -13.83 12.98 -24.07
C LEU A 424 -13.84 13.78 -25.38
N GLU A 425 -13.47 15.05 -25.33
CA GLU A 425 -13.37 15.93 -26.49
C GLU A 425 -12.16 15.56 -27.38
N GLU A 426 -11.12 14.97 -26.79
CA GLU A 426 -9.90 14.50 -27.48
C GLU A 426 -10.02 13.08 -28.08
N VAL A 427 -11.14 12.37 -27.86
CA VAL A 427 -11.30 11.00 -28.38
C VAL A 427 -11.38 11.01 -29.91
N PRO A 428 -10.74 10.06 -30.62
CA PRO A 428 -10.80 9.98 -32.09
C PRO A 428 -12.22 9.76 -32.65
N ASP A 429 -13.10 9.13 -31.86
CA ASP A 429 -14.50 8.86 -32.20
C ASP A 429 -15.33 10.15 -32.29
N ASN A 430 -15.82 10.45 -33.49
CA ASN A 430 -16.60 11.65 -33.78
C ASN A 430 -17.91 11.71 -33.00
N LEU A 431 -18.61 10.58 -32.83
CA LEU A 431 -19.88 10.56 -32.10
C LEU A 431 -19.68 10.92 -30.63
N VAL A 432 -18.63 10.36 -30.00
CA VAL A 432 -18.30 10.67 -28.60
C VAL A 432 -17.93 12.15 -28.44
N ARG A 433 -17.17 12.70 -29.39
CA ARG A 433 -16.78 14.10 -29.41
C ARG A 433 -18.00 15.01 -29.53
N ASP A 434 -18.87 14.77 -30.50
CA ASP A 434 -20.07 15.58 -30.74
C ASP A 434 -21.02 15.54 -29.53
N LEU A 435 -21.20 14.35 -28.94
CA LEU A 435 -21.99 14.21 -27.71
C LEU A 435 -21.38 15.01 -26.56
N SER A 436 -20.06 14.97 -26.38
CA SER A 436 -19.38 15.68 -25.29
C SER A 436 -19.57 17.20 -25.34
N GLN A 437 -19.71 17.77 -26.54
CA GLN A 437 -19.90 19.19 -26.76
C GLN A 437 -21.34 19.67 -26.49
N LEU A 438 -22.31 18.75 -26.43
CA LEU A 438 -23.71 19.10 -26.18
C LEU A 438 -23.88 19.87 -24.86
N PRO A 439 -24.60 21.01 -24.83
CA PRO A 439 -24.80 21.80 -23.62
C PRO A 439 -25.36 21.00 -22.45
N ALA A 440 -26.25 20.04 -22.73
CA ALA A 440 -26.82 19.16 -21.71
C ALA A 440 -25.79 18.23 -21.06
N ILE A 441 -24.76 17.80 -21.80
CA ILE A 441 -23.68 16.96 -21.30
C ILE A 441 -22.67 17.82 -20.55
N ARG A 442 -22.21 18.94 -21.12
CA ARG A 442 -21.32 19.90 -20.44
C ARG A 442 -21.88 20.36 -19.10
N LYS A 443 -23.17 20.69 -19.01
CA LYS A 443 -23.86 21.03 -17.75
C LYS A 443 -23.83 19.92 -16.69
N ARG A 444 -23.67 18.64 -17.06
CA ARG A 444 -23.55 17.52 -16.10
C ARG A 444 -22.15 17.40 -15.50
N PHE A 445 -21.14 17.92 -16.18
CA PHE A 445 -19.76 17.95 -15.71
C PHE A 445 -19.43 19.23 -14.93
N GLN A 446 -20.16 20.33 -15.20
CA GLN A 446 -20.08 21.57 -14.43
C GLN A 446 -20.85 21.48 -13.10
N LEU A 447 -20.15 21.65 -11.99
CA LEU A 447 -20.77 21.79 -10.66
C LEU A 447 -21.10 23.26 -10.41
N LYS A 448 -22.39 23.60 -10.33
CA LYS A 448 -22.83 24.96 -9.94
C LYS A 448 -22.28 25.31 -8.54
N GLY A 449 -21.60 26.46 -8.42
CA GLY A 449 -21.15 27.04 -7.14
C GLY A 449 -19.75 26.65 -6.65
N ALA A 450 -18.96 25.90 -7.44
CA ALA A 450 -17.60 25.54 -7.06
C ALA A 450 -16.70 26.80 -7.00
N GLN A 451 -16.38 27.27 -5.78
CA GLN A 451 -15.56 28.47 -5.55
C GLN A 451 -14.06 28.26 -5.84
N THR A 452 -13.59 27.02 -5.87
CA THR A 452 -12.18 26.66 -6.13
C THR A 452 -12.12 25.51 -7.14
N SER A 453 -11.91 25.84 -8.41
CA SER A 453 -11.57 24.85 -9.44
C SER A 453 -10.06 24.83 -9.61
N PHE A 454 -9.46 23.67 -9.33
CA PHE A 454 -8.05 23.40 -9.64
C PHE A 454 -7.97 22.81 -11.04
N ASN A 455 -6.96 23.19 -11.82
CA ASN A 455 -6.73 22.60 -13.15
C ASN A 455 -6.03 21.24 -13.02
N ASN A 456 -5.12 21.14 -12.05
CA ASN A 456 -4.28 19.97 -11.85
C ASN A 456 -4.02 19.70 -10.36
N ARG A 457 -3.47 18.51 -10.09
CA ARG A 457 -3.20 18.04 -8.73
C ARG A 457 -2.02 18.78 -8.07
N ALA A 458 -1.18 19.48 -8.82
CA ALA A 458 -0.07 20.26 -8.27
C ALA A 458 -0.58 21.56 -7.63
N GLU A 459 -1.44 22.31 -8.32
CA GLU A 459 -2.13 23.49 -7.78
C GLU A 459 -2.92 23.15 -6.51
N TYR A 460 -3.68 22.04 -6.54
CA TYR A 460 -4.40 21.52 -5.37
C TYR A 460 -3.47 21.30 -4.16
N ARG A 461 -2.29 20.71 -4.39
CA ARG A 461 -1.32 20.44 -3.32
C ARG A 461 -0.71 21.73 -2.77
N VAL A 462 -0.34 22.67 -3.65
CA VAL A 462 0.21 23.98 -3.26
C VAL A 462 -0.81 24.76 -2.42
N PHE A 463 -2.08 24.77 -2.83
CA PHE A 463 -3.16 25.42 -2.09
C PHE A 463 -3.26 24.90 -0.64
N TRP A 464 -3.32 23.57 -0.45
CA TRP A 464 -3.42 23.01 0.90
C TRP A 464 -2.14 23.15 1.71
N LYS A 465 -0.96 23.15 1.06
CA LYS A 465 0.31 23.47 1.70
C LYS A 465 0.30 24.89 2.25
N ASN A 466 0.01 25.89 1.42
CA ASN A 466 0.00 27.30 1.84
C ASN A 466 -1.02 27.50 2.95
N LYS A 467 -2.24 26.97 2.78
CA LYS A 467 -3.27 27.02 3.82
C LYS A 467 -2.85 26.32 5.13
N LEU A 468 -1.95 25.35 5.11
CA LEU A 468 -1.39 24.78 6.35
C LEU A 468 -0.38 25.71 6.98
N LEU A 469 0.54 26.27 6.18
CA LEU A 469 1.62 27.13 6.65
C LEU A 469 1.12 28.51 7.13
N ASP A 470 0.04 29.03 6.54
CA ASP A 470 -0.60 30.28 6.95
C ASP A 470 -1.30 30.16 8.32
N ASN A 471 -1.57 28.93 8.78
CA ASN A 471 -2.13 28.70 10.11
C ASN A 471 -1.04 28.66 11.17
N LEU A 472 -1.29 29.29 12.34
CA LEU A 472 -0.40 29.21 13.52
C LEU A 472 0.01 27.77 13.88
N ASP A 473 -0.93 26.82 13.72
CA ASP A 473 -0.71 25.41 14.02
C ASP A 473 0.23 24.70 13.04
N GLY A 474 0.26 25.14 11.78
CA GLY A 474 1.04 24.53 10.70
C GLY A 474 2.27 25.33 10.27
N PHE A 475 2.40 26.60 10.67
CA PHE A 475 3.52 27.49 10.32
C PHE A 475 4.90 26.86 10.52
N GLY A 476 5.08 26.12 11.62
CA GLY A 476 6.32 25.42 11.95
C GLY A 476 6.69 24.23 11.05
N LEU A 477 5.87 23.89 10.04
CA LEU A 477 6.08 22.78 9.12
C LEU A 477 6.68 23.23 7.76
N GLY A 478 7.10 24.48 7.63
CA GLY A 478 7.61 25.04 6.36
C GLY A 478 8.77 24.26 5.73
N GLU A 479 9.63 23.65 6.54
CA GLU A 479 10.79 22.85 6.11
C GLU A 479 10.50 21.33 6.06
N ALA A 480 9.26 20.90 6.32
CA ALA A 480 8.90 19.48 6.26
C ALA A 480 9.12 18.89 4.85
N ALA A 481 8.82 19.68 3.82
CA ALA A 481 8.90 19.27 2.43
C ALA A 481 10.34 19.05 1.93
N ASP A 482 11.34 19.55 2.64
CA ASP A 482 12.75 19.43 2.26
C ASP A 482 13.26 17.99 2.39
N VAL A 483 12.67 17.22 3.31
CA VAL A 483 12.99 15.81 3.56
C VAL A 483 11.69 14.97 3.58
N PRO A 484 11.02 14.78 2.43
CA PRO A 484 9.67 14.21 2.38
C PRO A 484 9.58 12.76 2.91
N GLN A 485 10.66 11.98 2.75
CA GLN A 485 10.73 10.58 3.13
C GLN A 485 10.50 10.32 4.63
N VAL A 486 10.95 11.22 5.50
CA VAL A 486 10.83 11.03 6.96
C VAL A 486 9.41 11.21 7.46
N HIS A 487 8.48 11.66 6.61
CA HIS A 487 7.07 11.87 6.95
C HIS A 487 6.16 10.72 6.54
N SER A 488 6.70 9.68 5.90
CA SER A 488 5.91 8.51 5.48
C SER A 488 5.24 7.77 6.64
N TRP A 489 5.76 7.83 7.87
CA TRP A 489 5.15 7.20 9.05
C TRP A 489 3.72 7.69 9.35
N VAL A 490 3.38 8.90 8.87
CA VAL A 490 2.03 9.48 9.03
C VAL A 490 1.01 8.66 8.24
N THR A 491 1.43 8.11 7.09
CA THR A 491 0.52 7.57 6.06
C THR A 491 0.76 6.11 5.71
N ASP A 492 1.88 5.51 6.13
CA ASP A 492 2.28 4.16 5.72
C ASP A 492 1.54 3.02 6.41
N GLY A 493 0.74 3.32 7.45
CA GLY A 493 0.01 2.33 8.24
C GLY A 493 0.92 1.38 9.03
N SER A 494 2.19 1.74 9.22
CA SER A 494 3.18 0.88 9.86
C SER A 494 2.91 0.67 11.35
N SER A 495 3.48 -0.42 11.88
CA SER A 495 3.50 -0.70 13.32
C SER A 495 4.65 -0.01 14.05
N LEU A 496 5.29 0.99 13.43
CA LEU A 496 6.44 1.72 14.00
C LEU A 496 6.09 2.33 15.36
N LEU A 497 4.86 2.82 15.51
CA LEU A 497 4.34 3.41 16.72
C LEU A 497 3.18 2.58 17.29
N THR A 498 3.02 2.63 18.62
CA THR A 498 1.75 2.23 19.23
C THR A 498 0.63 3.16 18.74
N GLY A 499 -0.62 2.69 18.76
CA GLY A 499 -1.75 3.52 18.32
C GLY A 499 -1.88 4.82 19.11
N GLU A 500 -1.63 4.74 20.42
CA GLU A 500 -1.64 5.90 21.31
C GLU A 500 -0.49 6.87 21.00
N MET A 501 0.74 6.36 20.82
CA MET A 501 1.89 7.21 20.51
C MET A 501 1.75 7.89 19.15
N TYR A 502 1.20 7.19 18.15
CA TYR A 502 0.87 7.77 16.85
C TYR A 502 -0.05 8.99 16.97
N ILE A 503 -1.13 8.87 17.75
CA ILE A 503 -2.07 9.96 18.02
C ILE A 503 -1.36 11.14 18.70
N LYS A 504 -0.58 10.86 19.76
CA LYS A 504 0.15 11.90 20.50
C LYS A 504 1.18 12.62 19.62
N CYS A 505 1.90 11.88 18.79
CA CYS A 505 2.85 12.45 17.83
C CYS A 505 2.15 13.37 16.81
N LEU A 506 0.98 12.99 16.29
CA LEU A 506 0.18 13.87 15.42
C LEU A 506 -0.25 15.15 16.15
N LYS A 507 -0.65 15.04 17.43
CA LYS A 507 -1.02 16.21 18.23
C LYS A 507 0.12 17.19 18.42
N ILE A 508 1.32 16.71 18.71
CA ILE A 508 2.54 17.53 18.76
C ILE A 508 2.82 18.13 17.38
N ARG A 509 2.85 17.30 16.32
CA ARG A 509 3.17 17.73 14.95
C ARG A 509 2.29 18.86 14.45
N TRP A 510 0.99 18.85 14.76
CA TRP A 510 0.04 19.90 14.35
C TRP A 510 -0.19 20.98 15.41
N ASN A 511 0.63 21.02 16.48
CA ASN A 511 0.49 21.97 17.58
C ASN A 511 -0.90 21.94 18.26
N VAL A 512 -1.62 20.81 18.15
CA VAL A 512 -2.96 20.61 18.73
C VAL A 512 -2.94 19.90 20.08
N TRP A 513 -1.75 19.78 20.67
CA TRP A 513 -1.62 19.37 22.05
C TRP A 513 -2.27 20.42 22.97
N PRO A 514 -3.02 20.01 23.99
CA PRO A 514 -3.64 20.94 24.94
C PRO A 514 -2.57 21.66 25.77
N THR A 515 -2.49 22.98 25.62
CA THR A 515 -1.68 23.90 26.44
C THR A 515 -2.53 25.10 26.86
N ALA A 516 -2.14 25.84 27.90
CA ALA A 516 -2.90 27.01 28.32
C ALA A 516 -2.98 28.08 27.22
N ALA A 517 -1.91 28.30 26.43
CA ALA A 517 -1.94 29.23 25.29
C ALA A 517 -2.91 28.79 24.18
N ARG A 518 -3.09 27.48 23.97
CA ARG A 518 -4.10 26.98 23.03
C ARG A 518 -5.51 27.18 23.59
N ALA A 519 -5.72 26.88 24.87
CA ALA A 519 -7.01 27.03 25.53
C ALA A 519 -7.47 28.50 25.64
N SER A 520 -6.55 29.46 25.60
CA SER A 520 -6.84 30.90 25.65
C SER A 520 -7.05 31.54 24.28
N ARG A 521 -7.06 30.78 23.17
CA ARG A 521 -7.32 31.34 21.84
C ARG A 521 -8.67 32.07 21.82
N GLY A 522 -8.68 33.27 21.23
CA GLY A 522 -9.85 34.17 21.26
C GLY A 522 -9.95 35.07 22.49
N ARG A 523 -9.06 34.92 23.48
CA ARG A 523 -8.93 35.86 24.61
C ARG A 523 -7.91 36.97 24.29
N ARG A 524 -7.95 38.07 25.04
CA ARG A 524 -7.07 39.24 24.85
C ARG A 524 -5.59 38.96 25.13
N GLN A 525 -5.28 38.02 26.03
CA GLN A 525 -3.90 37.69 26.41
C GLN A 525 -3.72 36.18 26.55
N ALA A 526 -2.53 35.70 26.17
CA ALA A 526 -2.15 34.31 26.35
C ALA A 526 -1.57 34.11 27.77
N PRO A 527 -1.94 33.03 28.47
CA PRO A 527 -1.46 32.73 29.81
C PRO A 527 0.04 32.44 29.80
N LEU A 528 0.69 32.89 30.86
CA LEU A 528 2.07 32.55 31.17
C LEU A 528 2.14 31.09 31.64
N CYS A 529 3.34 30.52 31.58
CA CYS A 529 3.61 29.15 31.93
C CYS A 529 3.36 28.87 33.42
N ASP A 530 2.56 27.83 33.69
CA ASP A 530 2.23 27.36 35.05
C ASP A 530 3.46 26.84 35.82
N ALA A 531 4.60 26.67 35.13
CA ALA A 531 5.88 26.38 35.76
C ALA A 531 6.57 27.61 36.38
N GLY A 532 6.02 28.82 36.22
CA GLY A 532 6.60 30.07 36.72
C GLY A 532 7.67 30.68 35.81
N CYS A 533 7.81 30.20 34.56
CA CYS A 533 8.87 30.64 33.64
C CYS A 533 8.64 32.03 33.00
N ARG A 534 7.52 32.71 33.30
CA ARG A 534 7.14 34.04 32.74
C ARG A 534 7.15 34.12 31.20
N GLN A 535 7.03 32.98 30.52
CA GLN A 535 6.87 32.86 29.07
C GLN A 535 5.48 32.34 28.75
N ILE A 536 4.94 32.63 27.56
CA ILE A 536 3.64 32.09 27.12
C ILE A 536 3.67 30.56 27.13
N GLU A 537 2.63 29.92 27.67
CA GLU A 537 2.53 28.46 27.76
C GLU A 537 2.16 27.80 26.41
N GLY A 538 3.07 27.88 25.44
CA GLY A 538 2.99 27.18 24.16
C GLY A 538 3.82 25.91 24.14
N LEU A 539 3.58 25.04 23.15
CA LEU A 539 4.41 23.87 22.93
C LEU A 539 5.88 24.24 22.66
N GLY A 540 6.14 25.32 21.93
CA GLY A 540 7.50 25.82 21.72
C GLY A 540 8.24 26.02 23.05
N HIS A 541 7.64 26.74 24.00
CA HIS A 541 8.19 26.93 25.34
C HIS A 541 8.36 25.61 26.10
N ILE A 542 7.29 24.80 26.20
CA ILE A 542 7.30 23.53 26.95
C ILE A 542 8.37 22.57 26.45
N LEU A 543 8.53 22.48 25.12
CA LEU A 543 9.40 21.49 24.47
C LEU A 543 10.83 21.97 24.28
N GLN A 544 11.12 23.26 24.41
CA GLN A 544 12.43 23.84 24.09
C GLN A 544 13.07 24.61 25.23
N GLN A 545 12.32 25.18 26.17
CA GLN A 545 12.87 26.14 27.14
C GLN A 545 12.46 25.86 28.59
N CYS A 546 11.29 25.29 28.83
CA CYS A 546 10.73 25.15 30.18
C CYS A 546 11.65 24.39 31.16
N ASN A 547 11.87 24.95 32.34
CA ASN A 547 12.72 24.34 33.38
C ASN A 547 12.12 23.01 33.88
N ARG A 548 10.78 22.90 33.95
CA ARG A 548 10.10 21.66 34.36
C ARG A 548 10.18 20.53 33.36
N THR A 549 10.75 20.73 32.17
CA THR A 549 10.97 19.66 31.18
C THR A 549 12.44 19.43 30.87
N TRP A 550 13.36 20.10 31.59
CA TRP A 550 14.80 20.07 31.30
C TRP A 550 15.37 18.63 31.22
N ASP A 551 15.06 17.78 32.20
CA ASP A 551 15.48 16.38 32.25
C ASP A 551 14.99 15.57 31.04
N LYS A 552 13.73 15.75 30.63
CA LYS A 552 13.16 15.07 29.46
C LYS A 552 13.65 15.64 28.14
N ARG A 553 13.98 16.94 28.09
CA ARG A 553 14.62 17.56 26.94
C ARG A 553 16.02 16.97 26.72
N GLY A 554 16.81 16.82 27.79
CA GLY A 554 18.09 16.10 27.78
C GLY A 554 17.93 14.66 27.32
N ALA A 555 17.06 13.88 27.98
CA ALA A 555 16.83 12.48 27.59
C ALA A 555 16.34 12.31 26.13
N ARG A 556 15.56 13.27 25.58
CA ARG A 556 15.17 13.26 24.16
C ARG A 556 16.39 13.46 23.26
N HIS A 557 17.26 14.41 23.60
CA HIS A 557 18.50 14.68 22.88
C HIS A 557 19.42 13.46 22.90
N ASP A 558 19.72 12.93 24.09
CA ASP A 558 20.67 11.83 24.29
C ASP A 558 20.20 10.56 23.56
N ARG A 559 18.88 10.33 23.50
CA ARG A 559 18.29 9.22 22.74
C ARG A 559 18.54 9.33 21.23
N ILE A 560 18.66 10.54 20.70
CA ILE A 560 19.01 10.76 19.29
C ILE A 560 20.51 10.63 19.07
N VAL A 561 21.33 11.20 19.97
CA VAL A 561 22.80 11.01 19.96
C VAL A 561 23.14 9.52 19.95
N GLU A 562 22.58 8.76 20.90
CA GLU A 562 22.77 7.31 21.00
C GLU A 562 22.28 6.57 19.76
N PHE A 563 21.14 6.99 19.21
CA PHE A 563 20.60 6.38 17.99
C PHE A 563 21.49 6.60 16.78
N VAL A 564 21.93 7.84 16.55
CA VAL A 564 22.79 8.20 15.41
C VAL A 564 24.15 7.52 15.56
N GLY A 565 24.75 7.56 16.75
CA GLY A 565 25.99 6.83 17.05
C GLY A 565 25.87 5.34 16.73
N SER A 566 24.88 4.66 17.31
CA SER A 566 24.58 3.25 17.03
C SER A 566 24.35 2.93 15.55
N GLN A 567 23.75 3.86 14.80
CA GLN A 567 23.55 3.69 13.36
C GLN A 567 24.89 3.73 12.63
N VAL A 568 25.73 4.71 12.92
CA VAL A 568 26.99 4.90 12.20
C VAL A 568 28.02 3.83 12.60
N GLU A 569 28.04 3.37 13.85
CA GLU A 569 28.85 2.23 14.31
C GLU A 569 28.58 0.94 13.52
N ARG A 570 27.30 0.61 13.30
CA ARG A 570 26.90 -0.57 12.50
C ARG A 570 27.38 -0.54 11.05
N ARG A 571 27.90 0.60 10.60
CA ARG A 571 28.40 0.83 9.23
C ARG A 571 29.92 0.85 9.17
N GLY A 572 30.59 0.47 10.27
CA GLY A 572 32.04 0.29 10.33
C GLY A 572 32.82 1.55 10.73
N PHE A 573 32.14 2.57 11.26
CA PHE A 573 32.80 3.75 11.83
C PHE A 573 33.01 3.57 13.32
N ASN A 574 34.11 4.13 13.84
CA ASN A 574 34.31 4.24 15.27
C ASN A 574 33.59 5.49 15.78
N VAL A 575 32.96 5.40 16.96
CA VAL A 575 32.22 6.51 17.56
C VAL A 575 32.63 6.68 19.01
N ILE A 576 32.95 7.92 19.38
CA ILE A 576 33.18 8.35 20.75
C ILE A 576 32.04 9.30 21.11
N LYS A 577 31.38 9.07 22.24
CA LYS A 577 30.20 9.81 22.68
C LYS A 577 30.57 10.76 23.82
N GLU A 578 30.08 11.99 23.75
CA GLU A 578 30.11 13.02 24.78
C GLU A 578 31.46 13.23 25.50
N LYS A 579 32.58 13.16 24.76
CA LYS A 579 33.91 13.38 25.32
C LYS A 579 34.18 14.89 25.47
N SER A 580 34.68 15.30 26.64
CA SER A 580 35.08 16.68 26.90
C SER A 580 36.54 16.89 26.51
N PHE A 581 36.82 18.00 25.83
CA PHE A 581 38.15 18.43 25.42
C PHE A 581 38.46 19.77 26.06
N ALA A 582 39.60 19.87 26.72
CA ALA A 582 40.09 21.15 27.25
C ALA A 582 40.70 21.95 26.09
N THR A 583 40.14 23.13 25.81
CA THR A 583 40.70 24.08 24.85
C THR A 583 41.03 25.40 25.57
N PRO A 584 41.92 26.25 25.03
CA PRO A 584 42.19 27.59 25.59
C PRO A 584 40.93 28.46 25.74
N ARG A 585 39.90 28.20 24.93
CA ARG A 585 38.59 28.87 24.96
C ARG A 585 37.59 28.24 25.95
N GLY A 586 38.04 27.28 26.75
CA GLY A 586 37.23 26.53 27.72
C GLY A 586 36.98 25.08 27.30
N HIS A 587 36.20 24.35 28.10
CA HIS A 587 35.85 22.98 27.78
C HIS A 587 34.84 22.91 26.63
N ARG A 588 35.15 22.11 25.61
CA ARG A 588 34.25 21.79 24.49
C ARG A 588 33.81 20.34 24.59
N ARG A 589 32.51 20.08 24.46
CA ARG A 589 31.95 18.72 24.56
C ARG A 589 31.03 18.42 23.37
N PRO A 590 31.58 18.07 22.20
CA PRO A 590 30.77 17.59 21.08
C PRO A 590 30.06 16.29 21.44
N ASP A 591 28.85 16.09 20.92
CA ASP A 591 28.04 14.91 21.26
C ASP A 591 28.63 13.62 20.68
N LEU A 592 29.15 13.69 19.46
CA LEU A 592 29.68 12.53 18.72
C LEU A 592 30.99 12.90 18.04
N ILE A 593 32.00 12.05 18.20
CA ILE A 593 33.18 12.03 17.33
C ILE A 593 33.14 10.73 16.56
N ILE A 594 33.03 10.85 15.25
CA ILE A 594 32.86 9.72 14.34
C ILE A 594 34.10 9.67 13.47
N TYR A 595 34.77 8.54 13.36
CA TYR A 595 36.01 8.46 12.61
C TYR A 595 36.26 7.11 11.97
N ASN A 596 37.08 7.14 10.93
CA ASN A 596 37.72 5.99 10.32
C ASN A 596 39.22 6.33 10.10
N LYS A 597 39.94 5.50 9.33
CA LYS A 597 41.37 5.74 9.07
C LYS A 597 41.66 7.03 8.30
N ASP A 598 40.70 7.52 7.52
CA ASP A 598 40.92 8.62 6.56
C ASP A 598 40.35 9.96 7.04
N ARG A 599 39.26 9.95 7.82
CA ARG A 599 38.48 11.13 8.17
C ARG A 599 37.91 11.08 9.59
N VAL A 600 37.73 12.26 10.16
CA VAL A 600 37.10 12.48 11.47
C VAL A 600 35.96 13.49 11.31
N TRP A 601 34.81 13.20 11.90
CA TRP A 601 33.65 14.09 11.97
C TRP A 601 33.36 14.45 13.42
N ILE A 602 33.37 15.75 13.72
CA ILE A 602 32.91 16.31 14.99
C ILE A 602 31.44 16.66 14.81
N ALA A 603 30.55 15.83 15.34
CA ALA A 603 29.12 15.93 15.14
C ALA A 603 28.39 16.35 16.43
N ASP A 604 27.49 17.33 16.31
CA ASP A 604 26.65 17.80 17.40
C ASP A 604 25.18 17.77 16.99
N VAL A 605 24.35 17.16 17.83
CA VAL A 605 22.92 16.97 17.63
C VAL A 605 22.19 18.14 18.27
N THR A 606 21.26 18.74 17.53
CA THR A 606 20.43 19.82 18.06
C THR A 606 18.97 19.60 17.71
N ILE A 607 18.11 19.72 18.71
CA ILE A 607 16.66 19.75 18.52
C ILE A 607 16.19 21.17 18.78
N CYS A 608 15.86 21.91 17.73
CA CYS A 608 15.52 23.34 17.82
C CYS A 608 14.00 23.60 17.86
N ALA A 609 13.66 24.87 18.09
CA ALA A 609 12.32 25.40 17.87
C ALA A 609 11.91 25.27 16.40
N ASP A 610 10.60 25.29 16.15
CA ASP A 610 10.08 25.49 14.80
C ASP A 610 10.20 26.97 14.42
N ARG A 611 10.04 27.29 13.12
CA ARG A 611 10.41 28.54 12.41
C ARG A 611 10.09 29.91 13.04
N GLY A 612 9.53 29.99 14.24
CA GLY A 612 9.43 31.23 15.03
C GLY A 612 10.74 31.73 15.66
N ALA A 613 11.82 30.93 15.71
CA ALA A 613 13.14 31.33 16.25
C ALA A 613 14.27 31.38 15.18
N GLY A 614 13.92 31.24 13.90
CA GLY A 614 14.86 31.12 12.77
C GLY A 614 14.81 29.76 12.06
N PRO A 615 15.38 29.63 10.85
CA PRO A 615 15.41 28.37 10.09
C PRO A 615 16.32 27.32 10.76
N MET A 616 16.07 26.03 10.53
CA MET A 616 16.92 24.96 11.10
C MET A 616 18.39 25.09 10.65
N ALA A 617 18.62 25.67 9.46
CA ALA A 617 19.94 25.99 8.94
C ALA A 617 20.74 26.91 9.88
N LEU A 618 20.09 27.89 10.53
CA LEU A 618 20.76 28.79 11.47
C LEU A 618 21.24 28.04 12.72
N ALA A 619 20.45 27.09 13.23
CA ALA A 619 20.85 26.24 14.35
C ALA A 619 22.07 25.38 13.97
N ARG A 620 22.10 24.84 12.75
CA ARG A 620 23.27 24.12 12.23
C ARG A 620 24.49 25.02 12.13
N ASP A 621 24.35 26.20 11.52
CA ASP A 621 25.47 27.12 11.29
C ASP A 621 26.07 27.63 12.60
N ASN A 622 25.24 27.88 13.62
CA ASN A 622 25.71 28.22 14.97
C ASN A 622 26.54 27.10 15.60
N LYS A 623 26.13 25.83 15.43
CA LYS A 623 26.88 24.67 15.93
C LYS A 623 28.19 24.45 15.18
N ILE A 624 28.18 24.60 13.85
CA ILE A 624 29.40 24.54 13.05
C ILE A 624 30.35 25.63 13.53
N LYS A 625 29.91 26.89 13.60
CA LYS A 625 30.74 28.01 14.09
C LYS A 625 31.29 27.76 15.49
N TYR A 626 30.53 27.13 16.37
CA TYR A 626 30.95 26.88 17.76
C TYR A 626 32.06 25.83 17.88
N TYR A 627 32.05 24.79 17.03
CA TYR A 627 33.03 23.69 17.07
C TYR A 627 34.11 23.77 15.98
N THR A 628 34.01 24.71 15.04
CA THR A 628 35.13 25.06 14.15
C THR A 628 36.17 25.83 14.98
N ASP A 629 37.06 25.08 15.63
CA ASP A 629 38.09 25.58 16.53
C ASP A 629 39.36 24.74 16.33
N ASP A 630 40.48 25.36 15.96
CA ASP A 630 41.72 24.66 15.60
C ASP A 630 42.33 23.92 16.82
N ASP A 631 42.17 24.48 18.01
CA ASP A 631 42.57 23.85 19.26
C ASP A 631 41.76 22.57 19.52
N LEU A 632 40.46 22.60 19.26
CA LEU A 632 39.59 21.42 19.38
C LEU A 632 39.99 20.36 18.35
N ALA A 633 40.25 20.76 17.11
CA ALA A 633 40.71 19.84 16.08
C ALA A 633 42.01 19.13 16.49
N THR A 634 42.95 19.87 17.08
CA THR A 634 44.22 19.32 17.59
C THR A 634 43.99 18.28 18.68
N GLU A 635 43.13 18.57 19.66
CA GLU A 635 42.81 17.62 20.74
C GLU A 635 42.03 16.39 20.25
N VAL A 636 41.13 16.57 19.28
CA VAL A 636 40.39 15.46 18.66
C VAL A 636 41.33 14.54 17.87
N ALA A 637 42.34 15.10 17.19
CA ALA A 637 43.33 14.32 16.44
C ALA A 637 44.11 13.34 17.34
N LYS A 638 44.40 13.73 18.58
CA LYS A 638 45.09 12.87 19.57
C LYS A 638 44.29 11.61 19.91
N VAL A 639 42.97 11.64 19.75
CA VAL A 639 42.07 10.55 20.15
C VAL A 639 41.55 9.76 18.95
N ALA A 640 41.19 10.46 17.86
CA ALA A 640 40.57 9.86 16.68
C ALA A 640 41.56 9.62 15.52
N GLY A 641 42.80 10.09 15.65
CA GLY A 641 43.84 10.02 14.62
C GLY A 641 43.91 11.28 13.74
N PRO A 642 44.95 11.40 12.88
CA PRO A 642 45.24 12.60 12.08
C PRO A 642 44.37 12.75 10.81
N GLY A 643 43.27 12.00 10.70
CA GLY A 643 42.40 12.04 9.52
C GLY A 643 41.81 13.43 9.27
N ALA A 644 41.43 13.71 8.03
CA ALA A 644 40.86 15.02 7.66
C ALA A 644 39.58 15.30 8.47
N GLN A 645 39.56 16.40 9.21
CA GLN A 645 38.49 16.72 10.15
C GLN A 645 37.38 17.56 9.52
N SER A 646 36.15 17.37 9.95
CA SER A 646 35.01 18.19 9.53
C SER A 646 33.96 18.30 10.63
N VAL A 647 33.42 19.50 10.84
CA VAL A 647 32.34 19.75 11.80
C VAL A 647 30.98 19.57 11.14
N VAL A 648 30.06 18.89 11.83
CA VAL A 648 28.72 18.58 11.31
C VAL A 648 27.66 18.91 12.37
N GLY A 649 26.75 19.83 12.05
CA GLY A 649 25.54 20.03 12.86
C GLY A 649 24.39 19.15 12.37
N LEU A 650 23.88 18.28 13.24
CA LEU A 650 22.75 17.39 12.96
C LEU A 650 21.48 17.97 13.60
N VAL A 651 20.56 18.49 12.79
CA VAL A 651 19.45 19.31 13.27
C VAL A 651 18.09 18.66 12.97
N TRP A 652 17.27 18.60 14.02
CA TRP A 652 15.83 18.33 13.94
C TRP A 652 15.06 19.44 14.63
N ASN A 653 13.78 19.59 14.30
CA ASN A 653 12.87 20.39 15.13
C ASN A 653 11.98 19.49 16.00
N TRP A 654 11.33 20.08 17.01
CA TRP A 654 10.47 19.33 17.94
C TRP A 654 9.23 18.68 17.29
N ARG A 655 8.88 19.05 16.05
CA ARG A 655 7.82 18.44 15.22
C ARG A 655 8.31 17.23 14.41
N GLY A 656 9.57 16.85 14.57
CA GLY A 656 10.19 15.72 13.87
C GLY A 656 10.54 16.01 12.40
N CYS A 657 10.62 17.28 11.99
CA CYS A 657 11.25 17.63 10.72
C CYS A 657 12.77 17.49 10.85
N CYS A 658 13.39 16.94 9.81
CA CYS A 658 14.84 16.79 9.69
C CYS A 658 15.35 17.87 8.75
N GLU A 659 16.47 18.50 9.07
CA GLU A 659 17.10 19.45 8.17
C GLU A 659 17.72 18.73 6.95
N LYS A 660 17.69 19.39 5.78
CA LYS A 660 18.13 18.79 4.52
C LYS A 660 19.58 18.33 4.55
N LYS A 661 20.51 19.17 5.03
CA LYS A 661 21.95 18.83 5.13
C LYS A 661 22.19 17.71 6.13
N THR A 662 21.43 17.66 7.22
CA THR A 662 21.43 16.54 8.17
C THR A 662 21.02 15.22 7.48
N ASP A 663 19.94 15.21 6.69
CA ASP A 663 19.48 14.02 5.97
C ASP A 663 20.46 13.56 4.86
N GLU A 664 21.07 14.52 4.15
CA GLU A 664 22.12 14.30 3.14
C GLU A 664 23.38 13.70 3.76
N TRP A 665 23.81 14.21 4.92
CA TRP A 665 24.94 13.67 5.65
C TRP A 665 24.66 12.23 6.14
N LEU A 666 23.50 11.97 6.73
CA LEU A 666 23.11 10.62 7.14
C LEU A 666 23.07 9.65 5.95
N LYS A 667 22.60 10.11 4.78
CA LYS A 667 22.65 9.33 3.53
C LYS A 667 24.09 9.03 3.12
N LYS A 668 24.99 10.02 3.19
CA LYS A 668 26.42 9.86 2.89
C LYS A 668 27.10 8.83 3.81
N MET A 669 26.68 8.78 5.08
CA MET A 669 27.15 7.78 6.05
C MET A 669 26.51 6.40 5.88
N GLY A 670 25.71 6.17 4.83
CA GLY A 670 25.07 4.89 4.53
C GLY A 670 23.82 4.58 5.36
N VAL A 671 23.26 5.56 6.08
CA VAL A 671 22.06 5.35 6.92
C VAL A 671 20.80 5.21 6.04
N PRO A 672 20.06 4.09 6.15
CA PRO A 672 18.93 3.79 5.30
C PRO A 672 17.75 4.67 5.68
N ILE A 673 16.85 4.84 4.72
CA ILE A 673 15.68 5.72 4.82
C ILE A 673 14.79 5.36 6.02
N GLU A 674 14.66 4.08 6.37
CA GLU A 674 13.87 3.61 7.52
C GLU A 674 14.45 4.09 8.85
N SER A 675 15.79 4.12 8.95
CA SER A 675 16.49 4.58 10.15
C SER A 675 16.45 6.11 10.27
N ARG A 676 16.63 6.82 9.16
CA ARG A 676 16.48 8.30 9.11
C ARG A 676 15.06 8.73 9.50
N ARG A 677 14.05 8.01 9.00
CA ARG A 677 12.65 8.18 9.42
C ARG A 677 12.44 7.88 10.91
N LEU A 678 13.05 6.81 11.42
CA LEU A 678 12.95 6.45 12.84
C LEU A 678 13.57 7.52 13.74
N ALA A 679 14.65 8.21 13.33
CA ALA A 679 15.20 9.35 14.06
C ALA A 679 14.15 10.46 14.27
N SER A 680 13.48 10.89 13.18
CA SER A 680 12.40 11.88 13.24
C SER A 680 11.25 11.45 14.15
N VAL A 681 10.89 10.17 14.14
CA VAL A 681 9.84 9.63 15.01
C VAL A 681 10.29 9.61 16.48
N ARG A 682 11.54 9.25 16.77
CA ARG A 682 12.09 9.29 18.14
C ARG A 682 12.12 10.71 18.71
N VAL A 683 12.42 11.72 17.89
CA VAL A 683 12.32 13.13 18.29
C VAL A 683 10.89 13.46 18.73
N LEU A 684 9.90 13.06 17.94
CA LEU A 684 8.49 13.25 18.26
C LEU A 684 8.05 12.51 19.53
N GLU A 685 8.46 11.25 19.72
CA GLU A 685 8.20 10.50 20.95
C GLU A 685 8.76 11.23 22.17
N GLY A 686 10.00 11.72 22.09
CA GLY A 686 10.60 12.50 23.16
C GLY A 686 9.88 13.83 23.40
N SER A 687 9.39 14.50 22.35
CA SER A 687 8.56 15.69 22.48
C SER A 687 7.23 15.38 23.19
N VAL A 688 6.60 14.25 22.89
CA VAL A 688 5.41 13.78 23.61
C VAL A 688 5.72 13.59 25.09
N TRP A 689 6.82 12.93 25.44
CA TRP A 689 7.21 12.72 26.83
C TRP A 689 7.48 14.02 27.58
N CYS A 690 8.11 15.01 26.94
CA CYS A 690 8.28 16.34 27.52
C CYS A 690 6.92 16.97 27.85
N ALA A 691 5.97 16.93 26.92
CA ALA A 691 4.64 17.51 27.11
C ALA A 691 3.82 16.77 28.18
N GLU A 692 3.96 15.45 28.28
CA GLU A 692 3.29 14.66 29.33
C GLU A 692 3.87 14.93 30.72
N VAL A 693 5.20 14.99 30.83
CA VAL A 693 5.86 15.29 32.11
C VAL A 693 5.52 16.70 32.56
N PHE A 694 5.47 17.67 31.64
CA PHE A 694 5.00 19.02 31.96
C PHE A 694 3.63 18.98 32.63
N ARG A 695 2.63 18.35 32.00
CA ARG A 695 1.26 18.23 32.55
C ARG A 695 1.21 17.54 33.90
N LYS A 696 1.99 16.47 34.09
CA LYS A 696 2.08 15.77 35.38
C LYS A 696 2.66 16.68 36.46
N ARG A 697 3.69 17.48 36.14
CA ARG A 697 4.37 18.36 37.08
C ARG A 697 3.63 19.67 37.34
N THR A 698 2.75 20.12 36.46
CA THR A 698 1.93 21.33 36.66
C THR A 698 0.53 21.03 37.20
N GLY A 699 0.17 19.75 37.37
CA GLY A 699 -1.14 19.36 37.91
C GLY A 699 -2.32 19.62 36.97
N ILE A 700 -2.07 20.00 35.71
CA ILE A 700 -3.12 20.39 34.78
C ILE A 700 -3.81 19.16 34.18
N ASN A 701 -4.96 18.79 34.73
CA ASN A 701 -5.76 17.66 34.28
C ASN A 701 -6.92 18.12 33.37
N PHE A 702 -6.66 18.38 32.08
CA PHE A 702 -7.71 18.83 31.12
C PHE A 702 -8.73 17.73 30.72
N ALA A 703 -8.82 16.61 31.46
CA ALA A 703 -9.81 15.56 31.19
C ALA A 703 -11.27 16.05 31.31
N GLN A 704 -11.51 17.25 31.85
CA GLN A 704 -12.84 17.84 32.05
C GLN A 704 -13.24 18.94 31.06
N VAL A 705 -12.40 19.33 30.08
CA VAL A 705 -12.75 20.44 29.15
C VAL A 705 -13.43 19.96 27.86
N GLY A 706 -13.60 18.64 27.70
CA GLY A 706 -14.43 18.04 26.65
C GLY A 706 -15.83 17.69 27.17
N GLY A 707 -16.73 18.68 27.23
CA GLY A 707 -18.16 18.44 27.42
C GLY A 707 -18.72 18.82 28.79
N ARG A 708 -19.06 20.10 28.96
CA ARG A 708 -20.29 20.47 29.68
C ARG A 708 -21.26 21.01 28.63
N ASN A 709 -22.17 20.15 28.18
CA ASN A 709 -23.48 20.64 27.78
C ASN A 709 -24.05 21.34 29.02
N ARG A 710 -24.25 22.66 28.95
CA ARG A 710 -25.26 23.30 29.77
C ARG A 710 -26.56 23.13 29.00
N SER A 711 -27.41 22.26 29.51
CA SER A 711 -28.85 22.39 29.39
C SER A 711 -29.25 23.67 30.11
N GLU A 712 -29.65 24.67 29.33
CA GLU A 712 -30.82 25.55 29.48
C GLU A 712 -30.86 26.50 28.28
#